data_AF-A0A9E6RTN2-F1
#
_entry.id   AF-A0A9E6RTN2-F1
#
_cell.length_a   1.000
_cell.length_b   1.000
_cell.length_c   1.000
_cell.angle_alpha   90.00
_cell.angle_beta   90.00
_cell.angle_gamma   90.00
#
_symmetry.space_group_name_H-M   'P 1'
#
loop_
_entity.id
_entity.type
_entity.pdbx_description
1 polymer ?
#
loop_
_entity_poly.entity_id
_entity_poly.type
_entity_poly.pdbx_seq_one_letter_code
_entity_poly.pdbx_strand_id
1 'polypeptide(L)'
;MSEANLENFASTSNQQNGINQLLKLISYLGALHIQERYFPYDKYEYNYTYLNPLAITNVPENKVLQKIFGLPFPNLPQGQMPSLQWIGKVAFRLVITVINGSLAKKSEPSESAAILSKLQRLENQEESSDFLVKLKSVLEEIDQEMQVDDKLQKSYQKFPERTKSNISGLIENQFQEIRNQTSKSLNLSRQELDKDLDSSEKSAIASLEEIIKYTAKLAELAENKAPIAKSLLQLSADSSNLVPYNNQFQVIPKPAISNQFQQDLIFAYLQVAGYNPVVLEQINQLDSRIEITAAQYSDIATKFGVSDSLDSAVKDGRLYLADYSILEGLVNGTYPTQQKYLAVPIALFAVPPVGSTSRSLFPVAISYNQTSISNQRLVFTPLDADDNGEPWMTAKNIVEMANSNYHELISHLGRTHLVVEAFVVPTNNLPDNHSLKCLLKPHLEGTVLINYGAYTLLVAPGGAVDSLLVSSVGADQSLAAKATQSYLFNFNDIAFPKTLENRGVTDKTKLPTYPYRDDGLLIWNAIESWVNDYFNLFYSSDAEVLNDADLQTWASTLVSHEGGRLQNFGDDGQGQIKTISYLVQAVSTIIFTASAQHAAVNFPQKEFMMYSPGFPLARYLPAPTNTQETQGFIEGLPPLNKALDQINTLYLLGSVYYTKLGYYSESAFINPNQVQSALDKFQKNLDAITEEITQRNSQPDRLIAYEFLLPAKIPQSINI
;
A
#
# COMPACT_ATOMS: atom_id res chain seq x y z
N MET A 1 32.00 3.70 -13.59
CA MET A 1 31.52 3.63 -14.99
C MET A 1 30.85 4.97 -15.29
N SER A 2 31.09 5.55 -16.45
CA SER A 2 30.69 6.92 -16.80
C SER A 2 29.17 7.06 -16.97
N GLU A 3 28.67 8.27 -16.69
CA GLU A 3 27.27 8.73 -16.83
C GLU A 3 26.64 8.48 -18.22
N ALA A 4 27.45 8.09 -19.23
CA ALA A 4 27.01 7.78 -20.58
C ALA A 4 26.27 6.44 -20.75
N ASN A 5 26.16 5.61 -19.71
CA ASN A 5 25.45 4.32 -19.79
C ASN A 5 24.02 4.34 -19.25
N LEU A 6 23.49 5.45 -18.72
CA LEU A 6 22.08 5.53 -18.27
C LEU A 6 21.14 6.08 -19.35
N GLU A 7 21.63 6.93 -20.26
CA GLU A 7 20.80 7.47 -21.36
C GLU A 7 20.46 6.44 -22.43
N ASN A 8 21.29 5.41 -22.63
CA ASN A 8 21.02 4.32 -23.58
C ASN A 8 20.11 3.20 -23.02
N PHE A 9 19.71 3.25 -21.74
CA PHE A 9 18.69 2.34 -21.18
C PHE A 9 17.25 2.84 -21.40
N ALA A 10 17.07 4.08 -21.88
CA ALA A 10 15.78 4.72 -22.05
C ALA A 10 15.18 4.59 -23.46
N SER A 11 15.80 3.81 -24.35
CA SER A 11 15.23 3.58 -25.69
C SER A 11 15.41 2.14 -26.14
N THR A 12 14.38 1.32 -25.92
CA THR A 12 13.86 0.25 -26.83
C THR A 12 12.97 -0.74 -26.06
N SER A 13 11.73 -0.90 -26.55
CA SER A 13 10.68 -1.87 -26.15
C SER A 13 10.30 -1.98 -24.66
N ASN A 14 8.99 -2.06 -24.40
CA ASN A 14 8.39 -2.29 -23.06
C ASN A 14 8.85 -3.61 -22.38
N GLN A 15 9.59 -4.48 -23.08
CA GLN A 15 10.21 -5.70 -22.56
C GLN A 15 11.32 -5.39 -21.56
N GLN A 16 12.10 -4.33 -21.82
CA GLN A 16 13.19 -3.93 -20.94
C GLN A 16 12.65 -3.41 -19.61
N ASN A 17 11.50 -2.73 -19.56
CA ASN A 17 11.09 -2.01 -18.35
C ASN A 17 10.68 -2.94 -17.18
N GLY A 18 9.86 -3.98 -17.43
CA GLY A 18 9.40 -4.89 -16.37
C GLY A 18 10.49 -5.83 -15.85
N ILE A 19 11.33 -6.37 -16.76
CA ILE A 19 12.48 -7.21 -16.38
C ILE A 19 13.56 -6.36 -15.71
N ASN A 20 13.78 -5.11 -16.14
CA ASN A 20 14.67 -4.19 -15.44
C ASN A 20 14.15 -3.85 -14.04
N GLN A 21 12.84 -3.71 -13.82
CA GLN A 21 12.28 -3.51 -12.47
C GLN A 21 12.49 -4.74 -11.58
N LEU A 22 12.26 -5.96 -12.09
CA LEU A 22 12.56 -7.20 -11.39
C LEU A 22 14.06 -7.30 -11.02
N LEU A 23 14.94 -6.99 -11.97
CA LEU A 23 16.39 -7.01 -11.77
C LEU A 23 16.84 -5.95 -10.77
N LYS A 24 16.29 -4.73 -10.81
CA LYS A 24 16.57 -3.67 -9.84
C LYS A 24 16.14 -4.08 -8.44
N LEU A 25 14.93 -4.61 -8.30
CA LEU A 25 14.40 -5.00 -7.00
C LEU A 25 15.20 -6.17 -6.41
N ILE A 26 15.55 -7.18 -7.21
CA ILE A 26 16.39 -8.29 -6.73
C ILE A 26 17.84 -7.84 -6.48
N SER A 27 18.36 -6.90 -7.26
CA SER A 27 19.65 -6.25 -6.95
C SER A 27 19.60 -5.56 -5.58
N TYR A 28 18.48 -4.93 -5.24
CA TYR A 28 18.25 -4.34 -3.94
C TYR A 28 18.23 -5.42 -2.84
N LEU A 29 17.55 -6.55 -3.03
CA LEU A 29 17.56 -7.70 -2.10
C LEU A 29 18.97 -8.28 -1.91
N GLY A 30 19.74 -8.42 -2.99
CA GLY A 30 21.12 -8.89 -2.94
C GLY A 30 22.04 -7.92 -2.22
N ALA A 31 21.85 -6.61 -2.41
CA ALA A 31 22.60 -5.58 -1.71
C ALA A 31 22.34 -5.61 -0.20
N LEU A 32 21.10 -5.85 0.22
CA LEU A 32 20.75 -6.04 1.63
C LEU A 32 21.57 -7.19 2.24
N HIS A 33 21.56 -8.35 1.59
CA HIS A 33 22.28 -9.51 2.08
C HIS A 33 23.81 -9.27 2.21
N ILE A 34 24.42 -8.55 1.25
CA ILE A 34 25.84 -8.16 1.36
C ILE A 34 26.04 -7.17 2.52
N GLN A 35 25.12 -6.22 2.71
CA GLN A 35 25.25 -5.24 3.78
C GLN A 35 25.25 -5.88 5.17
N GLU A 36 24.29 -6.76 5.43
CA GLU A 36 24.10 -7.46 6.72
C GLU A 36 25.40 -8.13 7.21
N ARG A 37 26.24 -8.54 6.26
CA ARG A 37 27.38 -9.41 6.52
C ARG A 37 28.74 -8.72 6.50
N TYR A 38 28.96 -7.83 5.53
CA TYR A 38 30.30 -7.29 5.25
C TYR A 38 30.50 -5.85 5.72
N PHE A 39 29.43 -5.19 6.15
CA PHE A 39 29.49 -3.81 6.58
C PHE A 39 29.09 -3.74 8.05
N PRO A 40 30.00 -3.31 8.94
CA PRO A 40 29.68 -3.15 10.35
C PRO A 40 28.57 -2.13 10.51
N TYR A 41 27.72 -2.36 11.50
CA TYR A 41 26.65 -1.44 11.85
C TYR A 41 27.25 -0.17 12.46
N ASP A 42 27.19 0.94 11.72
CA ASP A 42 27.52 2.26 12.26
C ASP A 42 26.37 2.80 13.11
N LYS A 43 26.69 3.69 14.05
CA LYS A 43 25.69 4.41 14.85
C LYS A 43 24.78 5.21 13.92
N TYR A 44 23.47 5.01 14.07
CA TYR A 44 22.46 5.64 13.21
C TYR A 44 22.07 7.02 13.74
N GLU A 45 22.10 8.03 12.88
CA GLU A 45 21.60 9.37 13.17
C GLU A 45 20.59 9.74 12.08
N TYR A 46 19.32 9.90 12.44
CA TYR A 46 18.30 10.39 11.50
C TYR A 46 18.34 11.91 11.44
N ASN A 47 18.10 12.45 10.24
CA ASN A 47 17.65 13.82 10.06
C ASN A 47 16.24 13.77 9.46
N TYR A 48 15.23 14.19 10.23
CA TYR A 48 13.82 14.10 9.85
C TYR A 48 13.39 15.29 8.98
N THR A 49 13.98 15.42 7.79
CA THR A 49 13.42 16.28 6.73
C THR A 49 12.41 15.46 5.93
N TYR A 50 11.13 15.79 6.08
CA TYR A 50 10.06 14.88 5.70
C TYR A 50 9.91 14.58 4.23
N LEU A 51 10.60 15.29 3.33
CA LEU A 51 10.75 14.85 1.95
C LEU A 51 11.89 15.55 1.21
N ASN A 52 13.12 15.08 1.48
CA ASN A 52 14.11 14.71 0.46
C ASN A 52 15.33 14.04 1.15
N PRO A 53 15.54 12.71 1.20
CA PRO A 53 14.76 11.56 0.73
C PRO A 53 13.86 11.01 1.86
N LEU A 54 12.56 10.93 1.61
CA LEU A 54 11.47 10.61 2.55
C LEU A 54 11.87 10.21 3.99
N ALA A 55 11.71 11.16 4.91
CA ALA A 55 11.82 11.06 6.37
C ALA A 55 13.11 10.47 6.97
N ILE A 56 14.15 10.20 6.15
CA ILE A 56 15.52 9.99 6.60
C ILE A 56 16.52 10.70 5.69
N THR A 57 16.92 11.91 6.06
CA THR A 57 18.13 12.51 5.49
C THR A 57 19.39 11.99 6.18
N ASN A 58 20.45 11.77 5.38
CA ASN A 58 21.79 11.34 5.79
C ASN A 58 21.95 9.89 6.28
N VAL A 59 21.11 8.93 5.83
CA VAL A 59 21.61 7.54 5.86
C VAL A 59 22.90 7.51 5.05
N PRO A 60 24.05 7.12 5.64
CA PRO A 60 25.27 7.03 4.87
C PRO A 60 25.03 6.09 3.70
N GLU A 61 25.18 6.60 2.49
CA GLU A 61 25.13 5.74 1.31
C GLU A 61 26.25 4.73 1.42
N ASN A 62 25.91 3.46 1.25
CA ASN A 62 26.90 2.43 1.11
C ASN A 62 27.54 2.55 -0.28
N LYS A 63 28.58 3.39 -0.38
CA LYS A 63 29.31 3.66 -1.63
C LYS A 63 29.88 2.39 -2.27
N VAL A 64 30.14 1.35 -1.47
CA VAL A 64 30.59 0.06 -1.98
C VAL A 64 29.44 -0.68 -2.66
N LEU A 65 28.27 -0.80 -2.01
CA LEU A 65 27.09 -1.40 -2.62
C LEU A 65 26.60 -0.59 -3.83
N GLN A 66 26.62 0.74 -3.75
CA GLN A 66 26.30 1.60 -4.89
C GLN A 66 27.21 1.32 -6.09
N LYS A 67 28.50 1.06 -5.85
CA LYS A 67 29.44 0.68 -6.90
C LYS A 67 29.17 -0.73 -7.46
N ILE A 68 28.71 -1.67 -6.64
CA ILE A 68 28.40 -3.06 -7.01
C ILE A 68 27.09 -3.17 -7.81
N PHE A 69 26.07 -2.41 -7.42
CA PHE A 69 24.72 -2.55 -7.97
C PHE A 69 24.32 -1.39 -8.89
N GLY A 70 25.11 -0.31 -8.95
CA GLY A 70 24.87 0.83 -9.82
C GLY A 70 23.68 1.71 -9.40
N LEU A 71 23.19 1.56 -8.16
CA LEU A 71 22.06 2.31 -7.60
C LEU A 71 22.43 2.83 -6.20
N PRO A 72 21.99 4.04 -5.80
CA PRO A 72 22.13 4.49 -4.42
C PRO A 72 21.58 3.43 -3.45
N PHE A 73 22.33 3.13 -2.40
CA PHE A 73 21.96 2.11 -1.42
C PHE A 73 22.21 2.63 0.00
N PRO A 74 21.23 2.56 0.92
CA PRO A 74 21.36 3.12 2.26
C PRO A 74 22.03 2.09 3.19
N ASN A 75 22.92 2.51 4.09
CA ASN A 75 23.25 1.69 5.25
C ASN A 75 22.02 1.54 6.15
N LEU A 76 21.27 0.44 6.06
CA LEU A 76 20.13 0.15 6.94
C LEU A 76 20.53 -0.19 8.40
N PRO A 77 19.69 0.14 9.40
CA PRO A 77 19.92 -0.21 10.80
C PRO A 77 19.75 -1.71 11.06
N GLN A 78 20.32 -2.18 12.18
CA GLN A 78 20.13 -3.56 12.63
C GLN A 78 18.64 -3.86 12.89
N GLY A 79 18.15 -5.00 12.40
CA GLY A 79 16.74 -5.40 12.52
C GLY A 79 15.80 -4.76 11.50
N GLN A 80 16.33 -4.04 10.50
CA GLN A 80 15.56 -3.58 9.33
C GLN A 80 15.84 -4.41 8.07
N MET A 81 16.73 -5.41 8.17
CA MET A 81 17.06 -6.30 7.06
C MET A 81 15.96 -7.35 6.89
N PRO A 82 15.58 -7.68 5.64
CA PRO A 82 14.52 -8.65 5.41
C PRO A 82 15.03 -10.08 5.62
N SER A 83 14.17 -10.96 6.13
CA SER A 83 14.47 -12.39 6.16
C SER A 83 14.42 -13.02 4.75
N LEU A 84 15.04 -14.19 4.59
CA LEU A 84 14.91 -15.01 3.37
C LEU A 84 13.46 -15.35 3.03
N GLN A 85 12.61 -15.51 4.05
CA GLN A 85 11.18 -15.76 3.87
C GLN A 85 10.49 -14.56 3.22
N TRP A 86 10.76 -13.35 3.71
CA TRP A 86 10.24 -12.13 3.11
C TRP A 86 10.70 -11.97 1.65
N ILE A 87 12.01 -12.19 1.39
CA ILE A 87 12.60 -12.17 0.05
C ILE A 87 11.86 -13.15 -0.87
N GLY A 88 11.60 -14.37 -0.40
CA GLY A 88 10.84 -15.38 -1.13
C GLY A 88 9.43 -14.91 -1.51
N LYS A 89 8.68 -14.35 -0.55
CA LYS A 89 7.33 -13.83 -0.78
C LYS A 89 7.31 -12.69 -1.80
N VAL A 90 8.22 -11.73 -1.69
CA VAL A 90 8.35 -10.61 -2.65
C VAL A 90 8.72 -11.13 -4.04
N ALA A 91 9.74 -11.99 -4.14
CA ALA A 91 10.16 -12.57 -5.42
C ALA A 91 9.00 -13.29 -6.11
N PHE A 92 8.22 -14.08 -5.37
CA PHE A 92 7.05 -14.78 -5.92
C PHE A 92 6.00 -13.81 -6.48
N ARG A 93 5.68 -12.72 -5.78
CA ARG A 93 4.71 -11.74 -6.28
C ARG A 93 5.21 -11.01 -7.53
N LEU A 94 6.51 -10.70 -7.60
CA LEU A 94 7.10 -10.12 -8.81
C LEU A 94 7.07 -11.06 -10.02
N VAL A 95 7.33 -12.35 -9.80
CA VAL A 95 7.19 -13.38 -10.85
C VAL A 95 5.78 -13.38 -11.43
N ILE A 96 4.77 -13.40 -10.56
CA ILE A 96 3.36 -13.35 -10.97
C ILE A 96 3.07 -12.07 -11.78
N THR A 97 3.51 -10.91 -11.28
CA THR A 97 3.33 -9.61 -11.95
C THR A 97 3.93 -9.60 -13.37
N VAL A 98 5.17 -10.07 -13.53
CA VAL A 98 5.85 -10.12 -14.83
C VAL A 98 5.12 -11.07 -15.80
N ILE A 99 4.77 -12.28 -15.34
CA ILE A 99 4.05 -13.26 -16.16
C ILE A 99 2.67 -12.70 -16.56
N ASN A 100 1.93 -12.11 -15.62
CA ASN A 100 0.61 -11.51 -15.88
C ASN A 100 0.71 -10.42 -16.94
N GLY A 101 1.64 -9.48 -16.78
CA GLY A 101 1.81 -8.36 -17.70
C GLY A 101 2.20 -8.79 -19.10
N SER A 102 3.01 -9.85 -19.24
CA SER A 102 3.34 -10.40 -20.56
C SER A 102 2.17 -11.13 -21.21
N LEU A 103 1.38 -11.89 -20.45
CA LEU A 103 0.19 -12.58 -20.96
C LEU A 103 -0.95 -11.61 -21.30
N ALA A 104 -1.18 -10.56 -20.49
CA ALA A 104 -2.22 -9.55 -20.71
C ALA A 104 -2.08 -8.84 -22.06
N LYS A 105 -0.87 -8.80 -22.64
CA LYS A 105 -0.62 -8.25 -23.98
C LYS A 105 -1.09 -9.17 -25.12
N LYS A 106 -1.58 -10.38 -24.82
CA LYS A 106 -1.97 -11.41 -25.79
C LYS A 106 -3.25 -12.12 -25.38
N SER A 107 -4.30 -11.92 -26.17
CA SER A 107 -5.65 -12.44 -25.95
C SER A 107 -5.82 -13.98 -26.06
N GLU A 108 -4.84 -14.82 -25.68
CA GLU A 108 -4.91 -16.29 -25.76
C GLU A 108 -5.11 -16.95 -24.37
N PRO A 109 -6.34 -17.34 -23.98
CA PRO A 109 -6.67 -17.73 -22.60
C PRO A 109 -6.15 -19.12 -22.15
N SER A 110 -5.75 -20.00 -23.07
CA SER A 110 -5.48 -21.41 -22.75
C SER A 110 -4.13 -21.66 -22.05
N GLU A 111 -3.11 -20.82 -22.27
CA GLU A 111 -1.81 -20.97 -21.61
C GLU A 111 -1.83 -20.42 -20.16
N SER A 112 -2.63 -19.38 -19.89
CA SER A 112 -2.73 -18.72 -18.57
C SER A 112 -3.24 -19.66 -17.46
N ALA A 113 -4.24 -20.50 -17.74
CA ALA A 113 -4.87 -21.37 -16.74
C ALA A 113 -3.92 -22.44 -16.19
N ALA A 114 -3.08 -23.02 -17.05
CA ALA A 114 -2.11 -24.04 -16.64
C ALA A 114 -1.03 -23.44 -15.72
N ILE A 115 -0.45 -22.31 -16.13
CA ILE A 115 0.54 -21.56 -15.34
C ILE A 115 -0.05 -21.16 -13.98
N LEU A 116 -1.24 -20.55 -14.00
CA LEU A 116 -1.95 -20.12 -12.80
C LEU A 116 -2.14 -21.27 -11.81
N SER A 117 -2.61 -22.43 -12.30
CA SER A 117 -2.88 -23.58 -11.43
C SER A 117 -1.62 -24.11 -10.71
N LYS A 118 -0.44 -24.01 -11.32
CA LYS A 118 0.82 -24.42 -10.71
C LYS A 118 1.32 -23.39 -9.70
N LEU A 119 1.25 -22.10 -10.03
CA LEU A 119 1.64 -21.01 -9.11
C LEU A 119 0.73 -20.94 -7.88
N GLN A 120 -0.58 -21.13 -8.03
CA GLN A 120 -1.54 -21.14 -6.89
C GLN A 120 -1.27 -22.27 -5.90
N ARG A 121 -0.85 -23.45 -6.36
CA ARG A 121 -0.49 -24.56 -5.45
C ARG A 121 0.70 -24.22 -4.55
N LEU A 122 1.61 -23.40 -5.07
CA LEU A 122 2.80 -22.97 -4.38
C LEU A 122 2.52 -21.87 -3.34
N GLU A 123 1.56 -20.98 -3.60
CA GLU A 123 1.17 -19.90 -2.67
C GLU A 123 0.79 -20.45 -1.28
N ASN A 124 0.12 -21.60 -1.20
CA ASN A 124 -0.21 -22.25 0.08
C ASN A 124 1.00 -22.80 0.86
N GLN A 125 2.20 -22.74 0.29
CA GLN A 125 3.45 -23.24 0.88
C GLN A 125 4.47 -22.12 1.14
N GLU A 126 4.05 -20.86 1.07
CA GLU A 126 4.94 -19.69 1.18
C GLU A 126 5.61 -19.49 2.54
N GLU A 127 5.17 -20.23 3.57
CA GLU A 127 5.79 -20.25 4.90
C GLU A 127 6.98 -21.21 5.00
N SER A 128 7.25 -22.02 3.96
CA SER A 128 8.31 -23.02 3.99
C SER A 128 9.70 -22.42 3.79
N SER A 129 10.70 -22.86 4.56
CA SER A 129 12.09 -22.39 4.44
C SER A 129 12.74 -22.70 3.08
N ASP A 130 12.22 -23.69 2.35
CA ASP A 130 12.65 -24.08 1.00
C ASP A 130 11.79 -23.45 -0.12
N PHE A 131 10.99 -22.42 0.19
CA PHE A 131 10.03 -21.85 -0.76
C PHE A 131 10.66 -21.38 -2.07
N LEU A 132 11.83 -20.73 -2.02
CA LEU A 132 12.56 -20.31 -3.22
C LEU A 132 12.98 -21.51 -4.09
N VAL A 133 13.36 -22.63 -3.48
CA VAL A 133 13.72 -23.85 -4.21
C VAL A 133 12.49 -24.43 -4.91
N LYS A 134 11.35 -24.45 -4.22
CA LYS A 134 10.07 -24.90 -4.79
C LYS A 134 9.60 -23.98 -5.93
N LEU A 135 9.71 -22.66 -5.77
CA LEU A 135 9.40 -21.70 -6.82
C LEU A 135 10.25 -21.91 -8.06
N LYS A 136 11.55 -22.08 -7.88
CA LYS A 136 12.46 -22.45 -8.97
C LYS A 136 11.97 -23.72 -9.67
N SER A 137 11.70 -24.79 -8.93
CA SER A 137 11.26 -26.08 -9.48
C SER A 137 9.96 -25.97 -10.27
N VAL A 138 8.99 -25.18 -9.80
CA VAL A 138 7.72 -24.96 -10.49
C VAL A 138 7.94 -24.20 -11.80
N LEU A 139 8.81 -23.19 -11.80
CA LEU A 139 9.14 -22.44 -13.01
C LEU A 139 9.89 -23.28 -14.04
N GLU A 140 10.79 -24.15 -13.58
CA GLU A 140 11.49 -25.13 -14.43
C GLU A 140 10.52 -26.13 -15.08
N GLU A 141 9.55 -26.64 -14.32
CA GLU A 141 8.49 -27.52 -14.83
C GLU A 141 7.66 -26.81 -15.92
N ILE A 142 7.27 -25.55 -15.68
CA ILE A 142 6.54 -24.72 -16.67
C ILE A 142 7.39 -24.54 -17.94
N ASP A 143 8.68 -24.20 -17.78
CA ASP A 143 9.62 -24.00 -18.89
C ASP A 143 9.73 -25.24 -19.80
N GLN A 144 9.86 -26.42 -19.18
CA GLN A 144 9.95 -27.71 -19.86
C GLN A 144 8.64 -28.12 -20.55
N GLU A 145 7.51 -28.09 -19.83
CA GLU A 145 6.20 -28.48 -20.38
C GLU A 145 5.77 -27.58 -21.54
N MET A 146 6.04 -26.28 -21.43
CA MET A 146 5.73 -25.32 -22.49
C MET A 146 6.75 -25.34 -23.63
N GLN A 147 7.85 -26.08 -23.51
CA GLN A 147 8.97 -26.12 -24.47
C GLN A 147 9.44 -24.69 -24.80
N VAL A 148 9.66 -23.87 -23.76
CA VAL A 148 9.92 -22.43 -23.93
C VAL A 148 11.17 -22.19 -24.76
N ASP A 149 12.25 -22.90 -24.48
CA ASP A 149 13.52 -22.79 -25.21
C ASP A 149 13.36 -23.11 -26.71
N ASP A 150 12.68 -24.21 -27.05
CA ASP A 150 12.42 -24.58 -28.44
C ASP A 150 11.57 -23.53 -29.16
N LYS A 151 10.55 -22.98 -28.48
CA LYS A 151 9.68 -21.93 -29.03
C LYS A 151 10.44 -20.62 -29.23
N LEU A 152 11.30 -20.23 -28.29
CA LEU A 152 12.16 -19.05 -28.41
C LEU A 152 13.17 -19.23 -29.55
N GLN A 153 13.83 -20.38 -29.66
CA GLN A 153 14.76 -20.67 -30.74
C GLN A 153 14.10 -20.55 -32.12
N LYS A 154 12.89 -21.11 -32.28
CA LYS A 154 12.09 -20.96 -33.52
C LYS A 154 11.73 -19.50 -33.80
N SER A 155 11.43 -18.71 -32.77
CA SER A 155 11.14 -17.28 -32.90
C SER A 155 12.36 -16.48 -33.37
N TYR A 156 13.53 -16.74 -32.79
CA TYR A 156 14.78 -16.06 -33.19
C TYR A 156 15.16 -16.35 -34.64
N GLN A 157 14.98 -17.60 -35.10
CA GLN A 157 15.19 -17.97 -36.50
C GLN A 157 14.27 -17.20 -37.47
N LYS A 158 13.04 -16.89 -37.04
CA LYS A 158 12.05 -16.17 -37.85
C LYS A 158 12.29 -14.66 -37.92
N PHE A 159 12.98 -14.08 -36.92
CA PHE A 159 13.22 -12.64 -36.81
C PHE A 159 14.70 -12.33 -36.49
N PRO A 160 15.63 -12.51 -37.44
CA PRO A 160 17.08 -12.39 -37.21
C PRO A 160 17.56 -10.96 -36.88
N GLU A 161 16.73 -9.93 -37.02
CA GLU A 161 17.04 -8.57 -36.50
C GLU A 161 16.73 -8.40 -35.00
N ARG A 162 15.91 -9.29 -34.42
CA ARG A 162 15.61 -9.33 -32.97
C ARG A 162 16.69 -10.07 -32.16
N THR A 163 17.74 -10.57 -32.81
CA THR A 163 18.83 -11.38 -32.23
C THR A 163 19.81 -10.61 -31.34
N LYS A 164 19.38 -9.52 -30.70
CA LYS A 164 20.25 -8.77 -29.78
C LYS A 164 20.10 -9.31 -28.35
N SER A 165 20.80 -10.43 -28.16
CA SER A 165 21.09 -11.10 -26.88
C SER A 165 19.99 -11.98 -26.30
N ASN A 166 20.30 -13.27 -26.13
CA ASN A 166 19.52 -14.19 -25.29
C ASN A 166 19.39 -13.58 -23.88
N ILE A 167 18.16 -13.36 -23.42
CA ILE A 167 17.90 -12.70 -22.13
C ILE A 167 18.51 -13.46 -20.95
N SER A 168 18.58 -14.79 -21.04
CA SER A 168 19.23 -15.63 -20.03
C SER A 168 20.72 -15.32 -19.94
N GLY A 169 21.37 -15.09 -21.08
CA GLY A 169 22.78 -14.69 -21.12
C GLY A 169 23.01 -13.27 -20.59
N LEU A 170 22.07 -12.34 -20.78
CA LEU A 170 22.15 -11.01 -20.15
C LEU A 170 22.07 -11.11 -18.64
N ILE A 171 21.11 -11.88 -18.13
CA ILE A 171 20.91 -12.10 -16.69
C ILE A 171 22.15 -12.74 -16.08
N GLU A 172 22.66 -13.82 -16.70
CA GLU A 172 23.89 -14.49 -16.25
C GLU A 172 25.09 -13.54 -16.24
N ASN A 173 25.28 -12.75 -17.30
CA ASN A 173 26.33 -11.74 -17.35
C ASN A 173 26.18 -10.70 -16.23
N GLN A 174 24.94 -10.28 -15.91
CA GLN A 174 24.68 -9.34 -14.84
C GLN A 174 25.01 -9.91 -13.46
N PHE A 175 24.63 -11.16 -13.19
CA PHE A 175 24.99 -11.84 -11.94
C PHE A 175 26.50 -12.06 -11.83
N GLN A 176 27.17 -12.43 -12.93
CA GLN A 176 28.63 -12.53 -12.94
C GLN A 176 29.28 -11.16 -12.70
N GLU A 177 28.76 -10.09 -13.30
CA GLU A 177 29.27 -8.73 -13.06
C GLU A 177 29.09 -8.32 -11.60
N ILE A 178 27.91 -8.52 -11.01
CA ILE A 178 27.67 -8.25 -9.58
C ILE A 178 28.66 -9.04 -8.73
N ARG A 179 28.80 -10.37 -8.92
CA ARG A 179 29.77 -11.19 -8.19
C ARG A 179 31.20 -10.67 -8.33
N ASN A 180 31.62 -10.35 -9.55
CA ASN A 180 32.96 -9.84 -9.82
C ASN A 180 33.19 -8.48 -9.15
N GLN A 181 32.21 -7.59 -9.19
CA GLN A 181 32.27 -6.29 -8.55
C GLN A 181 32.26 -6.42 -7.01
N THR A 182 31.51 -7.37 -6.45
CA THR A 182 31.52 -7.69 -5.02
C THR A 182 32.90 -8.17 -4.58
N SER A 183 33.45 -9.20 -5.22
CA SER A 183 34.81 -9.70 -4.94
C SER A 183 35.85 -8.58 -5.02
N LYS A 184 35.78 -7.77 -6.08
CA LYS A 184 36.71 -6.65 -6.30
C LYS A 184 36.56 -5.55 -5.25
N SER A 185 35.34 -5.24 -4.83
CA SER A 185 35.09 -4.10 -3.94
C SER A 185 35.28 -4.45 -2.47
N LEU A 186 35.07 -5.72 -2.09
CA LEU A 186 35.36 -6.22 -0.74
C LEU A 186 36.80 -6.75 -0.58
N ASN A 187 37.57 -6.83 -1.67
CA ASN A 187 38.91 -7.44 -1.70
C ASN A 187 38.91 -8.88 -1.16
N LEU A 188 37.89 -9.66 -1.54
CA LEU A 188 37.69 -11.06 -1.15
C LEU A 188 37.66 -11.94 -2.40
N SER A 189 38.28 -13.11 -2.33
CA SER A 189 38.10 -14.16 -3.34
C SER A 189 36.68 -14.72 -3.32
N ARG A 190 36.26 -15.39 -4.39
CA ARG A 190 34.94 -16.04 -4.46
C ARG A 190 34.74 -17.07 -3.35
N GLN A 191 35.79 -17.85 -3.04
CA GLN A 191 35.74 -18.82 -1.94
C GLN A 191 35.56 -18.15 -0.58
N GLU A 192 36.13 -16.96 -0.39
CA GLU A 192 35.97 -16.18 0.85
C GLU A 192 34.58 -15.56 0.97
N LEU A 193 33.97 -15.12 -0.14
CA LEU A 193 32.56 -14.68 -0.14
C LEU A 193 31.61 -15.82 0.23
N ASP A 194 31.84 -17.02 -0.32
CA ASP A 194 30.98 -18.16 -0.08
C ASP A 194 31.27 -18.88 1.25
N LYS A 195 32.38 -18.57 1.93
CA LYS A 195 32.81 -19.28 3.15
C LYS A 195 31.80 -19.09 4.28
N ASP A 196 31.25 -17.90 4.37
CA ASP A 196 30.44 -17.49 5.49
C ASP A 196 28.95 -17.79 5.26
N LEU A 197 28.53 -18.02 4.00
CA LEU A 197 27.17 -18.44 3.67
C LEU A 197 26.90 -19.88 4.13
N ASP A 198 25.81 -20.07 4.85
CA ASP A 198 25.31 -21.41 5.17
C ASP A 198 24.74 -22.11 3.93
N SER A 199 24.41 -23.40 4.05
CA SER A 199 23.91 -24.18 2.92
C SER A 199 22.53 -23.71 2.43
N SER A 200 21.70 -23.16 3.32
CA SER A 200 20.38 -22.63 2.97
C SER A 200 20.50 -21.31 2.21
N GLU A 201 21.39 -20.40 2.63
CA GLU A 201 21.65 -19.13 1.97
C GLU A 201 22.23 -19.33 0.57
N LYS A 202 23.21 -20.24 0.42
CA LYS A 202 23.77 -20.64 -0.88
C LYS A 202 22.68 -21.15 -1.82
N SER A 203 21.79 -21.99 -1.29
CA SER A 203 20.68 -22.56 -2.05
C SER A 203 19.66 -21.49 -2.47
N ALA A 204 19.35 -20.55 -1.58
CA ALA A 204 18.44 -19.44 -1.86
C ALA A 204 18.97 -18.52 -2.97
N ILE A 205 20.25 -18.12 -2.89
CA ILE A 205 20.90 -17.28 -3.91
C ILE A 205 20.91 -17.98 -5.27
N ALA A 206 21.29 -19.27 -5.32
CA ALA A 206 21.26 -20.05 -6.55
C ALA A 206 19.83 -20.19 -7.12
N SER A 207 18.83 -20.33 -6.24
CA SER A 207 17.43 -20.43 -6.66
C SER A 207 16.91 -19.11 -7.24
N LEU A 208 17.26 -17.97 -6.63
CA LEU A 208 16.86 -16.64 -7.12
C LEU A 208 17.40 -16.36 -8.53
N GLU A 209 18.66 -16.70 -8.81
CA GLU A 209 19.23 -16.54 -10.15
C GLU A 209 18.43 -17.31 -11.21
N GLU A 210 18.09 -18.57 -10.93
CA GLU A 210 17.32 -19.42 -11.85
C GLU A 210 15.85 -18.98 -11.97
N ILE A 211 15.22 -18.54 -10.87
CA ILE A 211 13.86 -17.97 -10.89
C ILE A 211 13.79 -16.80 -11.89
N ILE A 212 14.76 -15.90 -11.87
CA ILE A 212 14.79 -14.74 -12.78
C ILE A 212 14.96 -15.20 -14.22
N LYS A 213 15.85 -16.17 -14.48
CA LYS A 213 16.06 -16.72 -15.82
C LYS A 213 14.76 -17.31 -16.39
N TYR A 214 14.11 -18.22 -15.66
CA TYR A 214 12.85 -18.83 -16.12
C TYR A 214 11.73 -17.80 -16.30
N THR A 215 11.61 -16.86 -15.35
CA THR A 215 10.60 -15.78 -15.45
C THR A 215 10.82 -14.91 -16.68
N ALA A 216 12.07 -14.53 -16.95
CA ALA A 216 12.42 -13.72 -18.12
C ALA A 216 12.18 -14.47 -19.44
N LYS A 217 12.51 -15.77 -19.51
CA LYS A 217 12.19 -16.62 -20.67
C LYS A 217 10.70 -16.68 -20.94
N LEU A 218 9.88 -16.90 -19.91
CA LEU A 218 8.42 -16.94 -20.02
C LEU A 218 7.87 -15.60 -20.49
N ALA A 219 8.35 -14.50 -19.92
CA ALA A 219 7.98 -13.15 -20.34
C ALA A 219 8.34 -12.88 -21.80
N GLU A 220 9.54 -13.25 -22.23
CA GLU A 220 10.02 -13.08 -23.61
C GLU A 220 9.21 -13.92 -24.60
N LEU A 221 8.92 -15.18 -24.27
CA LEU A 221 8.07 -16.04 -25.10
C LEU A 221 6.67 -15.43 -25.27
N ALA A 222 6.10 -14.98 -24.15
CA ALA A 222 4.82 -14.30 -24.10
C ALA A 222 4.82 -12.96 -24.82
N GLU A 223 5.96 -12.40 -25.26
CA GLU A 223 6.01 -11.21 -26.14
C GLU A 223 6.32 -11.57 -27.61
N ASN A 224 7.17 -12.56 -27.86
CA ASN A 224 7.65 -12.94 -29.20
C ASN A 224 6.60 -13.51 -30.17
N LYS A 225 5.54 -14.18 -29.68
CA LYS A 225 4.42 -14.64 -30.54
C LYS A 225 3.59 -13.53 -31.27
N ALA A 226 3.93 -12.23 -31.17
CA ALA A 226 3.18 -11.15 -31.84
C ALA A 226 3.94 -10.51 -33.02
N PRO A 227 3.37 -10.48 -34.24
CA PRO A 227 3.74 -9.47 -35.24
C PRO A 227 3.13 -8.12 -34.81
N ILE A 228 3.96 -7.08 -34.72
CA ILE A 228 3.61 -5.65 -34.71
C ILE A 228 2.22 -5.33 -34.11
N ALA A 229 2.13 -5.28 -32.78
CA ALA A 229 1.03 -4.61 -32.08
C ALA A 229 1.55 -3.36 -31.36
N LYS A 230 2.39 -2.57 -32.05
CA LYS A 230 2.76 -1.23 -31.56
C LYS A 230 1.54 -0.29 -31.59
N SER A 231 0.48 -0.64 -32.33
CA SER A 231 -0.77 0.12 -32.39
C SER A 231 -1.76 -0.19 -31.24
N LEU A 232 -1.80 -1.41 -30.68
CA LEU A 232 -2.83 -1.76 -29.67
C LEU A 232 -2.57 -1.18 -28.27
N LEU A 233 -1.31 -0.89 -27.93
CA LEU A 233 -0.94 -0.26 -26.64
C LEU A 233 -1.01 1.29 -26.68
N GLN A 234 -1.18 1.84 -27.88
CA GLN A 234 -1.37 3.28 -28.15
C GLN A 234 -2.80 3.62 -28.55
N LEU A 235 -3.69 2.62 -28.61
CA LEU A 235 -5.11 2.91 -28.74
C LEU A 235 -5.52 3.72 -27.52
N SER A 236 -5.99 4.92 -27.80
CA SER A 236 -6.95 5.67 -27.01
C SER A 236 -8.02 4.75 -26.43
N ALA A 237 -8.83 5.27 -25.53
CA ALA A 237 -10.08 4.67 -25.07
C ALA A 237 -11.12 4.42 -26.20
N ASP A 238 -10.71 3.86 -27.35
CA ASP A 238 -11.55 3.39 -28.46
C ASP A 238 -12.34 2.13 -28.09
N SER A 239 -12.19 1.59 -26.87
CA SER A 239 -13.10 0.58 -26.35
C SER A 239 -14.28 1.25 -25.67
N SER A 240 -15.44 1.24 -26.31
CA SER A 240 -16.73 1.61 -25.72
C SER A 240 -17.21 0.67 -24.60
N ASN A 241 -16.33 -0.17 -24.03
CA ASN A 241 -16.68 -1.17 -23.00
C ASN A 241 -15.47 -1.56 -22.13
N LEU A 242 -15.75 -2.25 -21.01
CA LEU A 242 -14.78 -2.65 -19.99
C LEU A 242 -13.99 -3.94 -20.31
N VAL A 243 -14.24 -4.60 -21.46
CA VAL A 243 -13.61 -5.89 -21.80
C VAL A 243 -12.08 -5.80 -21.82
N PRO A 244 -11.43 -4.76 -22.38
CA PRO A 244 -9.98 -4.70 -22.39
C PRO A 244 -9.35 -4.60 -20.99
N TYR A 245 -9.99 -3.90 -20.05
CA TYR A 245 -9.56 -3.86 -18.65
C TYR A 245 -9.70 -5.23 -17.99
N ASN A 246 -10.80 -5.93 -18.23
CA ASN A 246 -11.02 -7.29 -17.70
C ASN A 246 -9.97 -8.28 -18.21
N ASN A 247 -9.50 -8.12 -19.46
CA ASN A 247 -8.51 -9.00 -20.07
C ASN A 247 -7.09 -8.84 -19.50
N GLN A 248 -6.84 -7.86 -18.62
CA GLN A 248 -5.52 -7.68 -17.99
C GLN A 248 -5.26 -8.65 -16.82
N PHE A 249 -6.30 -9.33 -16.34
CA PHE A 249 -6.25 -10.30 -15.24
C PHE A 249 -6.08 -11.72 -15.80
N GLN A 250 -4.84 -12.15 -16.02
CA GLN A 250 -4.51 -13.45 -16.62
C GLN A 250 -4.13 -14.49 -15.56
N VAL A 251 -3.07 -14.21 -14.79
CA VAL A 251 -2.65 -15.01 -13.63
C VAL A 251 -2.93 -14.30 -12.32
N ILE A 252 -3.04 -12.96 -12.34
CA ILE A 252 -3.58 -12.22 -11.21
C ILE A 252 -5.10 -12.36 -11.25
N PRO A 253 -5.76 -12.83 -10.18
CA PRO A 253 -7.22 -12.93 -10.14
C PRO A 253 -7.87 -11.56 -10.29
N LYS A 254 -8.93 -11.49 -11.11
CA LYS A 254 -9.75 -10.27 -11.22
C LYS A 254 -10.48 -10.00 -9.89
N PRO A 255 -10.37 -8.81 -9.30
CA PRO A 255 -11.07 -8.48 -8.06
C PRO A 255 -12.59 -8.66 -8.15
N ALA A 256 -13.20 -9.19 -7.09
CA ALA A 256 -14.64 -9.43 -7.04
C ALA A 256 -15.47 -8.14 -7.19
N ILE A 257 -14.93 -7.01 -6.70
CA ILE A 257 -15.55 -5.69 -6.80
C ILE A 257 -15.83 -5.25 -8.26
N SER A 258 -15.10 -5.81 -9.23
CA SER A 258 -15.29 -5.52 -10.66
C SER A 258 -16.72 -5.80 -11.15
N ASN A 259 -17.49 -6.62 -10.44
CA ASN A 259 -18.87 -6.93 -10.78
C ASN A 259 -19.90 -6.02 -10.06
N GLN A 260 -19.47 -5.17 -9.13
CA GLN A 260 -20.35 -4.46 -8.21
C GLN A 260 -20.01 -2.96 -8.04
N PHE A 261 -18.84 -2.50 -8.49
CA PHE A 261 -18.38 -1.12 -8.28
C PHE A 261 -19.33 -0.03 -8.81
N GLN A 262 -20.15 -0.35 -9.82
CA GLN A 262 -21.13 0.59 -10.38
C GLN A 262 -22.36 0.78 -9.47
N GLN A 263 -22.57 -0.08 -8.47
CA GLN A 263 -23.74 -0.01 -7.59
C GLN A 263 -23.58 1.11 -6.55
N ASP A 264 -24.59 1.98 -6.45
CA ASP A 264 -24.58 3.15 -5.55
C ASP A 264 -24.42 2.80 -4.07
N LEU A 265 -25.07 1.71 -3.62
CA LEU A 265 -24.95 1.25 -2.24
C LEU A 265 -23.55 0.69 -1.94
N ILE A 266 -22.87 0.11 -2.92
CA ILE A 266 -21.49 -0.35 -2.77
C ILE A 266 -20.54 0.85 -2.70
N PHE A 267 -20.71 1.84 -3.58
CA PHE A 267 -19.97 3.11 -3.53
C PHE A 267 -20.08 3.79 -2.15
N ALA A 268 -21.29 3.85 -1.56
CA ALA A 268 -21.48 4.39 -0.22
C ALA A 268 -20.90 3.50 0.89
N TYR A 269 -21.05 2.17 0.78
CA TYR A 269 -20.52 1.22 1.76
C TYR A 269 -18.98 1.24 1.84
N LEU A 270 -18.29 1.45 0.72
CA LEU A 270 -16.83 1.53 0.71
C LEU A 270 -16.28 2.74 1.49
N GLN A 271 -17.08 3.76 1.80
CA GLN A 271 -16.67 4.87 2.68
C GLN A 271 -16.43 4.42 4.14
N VAL A 272 -17.01 3.28 4.54
CA VAL A 272 -16.88 2.73 5.90
C VAL A 272 -16.19 1.36 5.95
N ALA A 273 -16.01 0.70 4.80
CA ALA A 273 -15.49 -0.67 4.71
C ALA A 273 -14.52 -0.90 3.53
N GLY A 274 -14.20 0.14 2.75
CA GLY A 274 -13.33 0.03 1.58
C GLY A 274 -11.85 0.17 1.91
N TYR A 275 -11.07 0.58 0.91
CA TYR A 275 -9.62 0.79 1.02
C TYR A 275 -9.22 2.07 1.76
N ASN A 276 -10.13 3.04 1.86
CA ASN A 276 -9.89 4.30 2.55
C ASN A 276 -11.04 4.67 3.51
N PRO A 277 -11.32 3.86 4.54
CA PRO A 277 -12.47 4.05 5.42
C PRO A 277 -12.20 5.12 6.50
N VAL A 278 -11.47 6.19 6.17
CA VAL A 278 -11.00 7.21 7.13
C VAL A 278 -11.36 8.65 6.76
N VAL A 279 -12.08 8.87 5.65
CA VAL A 279 -12.44 10.21 5.16
C VAL A 279 -13.82 10.67 5.64
N LEU A 280 -14.75 9.73 5.87
CA LEU A 280 -16.13 10.06 6.19
C LEU A 280 -16.24 10.79 7.56
N GLU A 281 -16.96 11.91 7.59
CA GLU A 281 -17.21 12.75 8.78
C GLU A 281 -18.69 13.09 8.92
N GLN A 282 -19.19 13.17 10.16
CA GLN A 282 -20.57 13.59 10.44
C GLN A 282 -20.73 15.10 10.26
N ILE A 283 -21.83 15.53 9.62
CA ILE A 283 -22.21 16.95 9.56
C ILE A 283 -23.49 17.19 10.34
N ASN A 284 -23.52 18.31 11.08
CA ASN A 284 -24.68 18.73 11.87
C ASN A 284 -25.44 19.90 11.22
N GLN A 285 -24.91 20.43 10.11
CA GLN A 285 -25.49 21.51 9.31
C GLN A 285 -25.19 21.22 7.84
N LEU A 286 -26.05 21.72 6.94
CA LEU A 286 -25.82 21.60 5.50
C LEU A 286 -24.58 22.39 5.10
N ASP A 287 -23.77 21.81 4.23
CA ASP A 287 -22.56 22.44 3.70
C ASP A 287 -22.91 23.21 2.41
N SER A 288 -22.59 24.50 2.37
CA SER A 288 -22.89 25.37 1.23
C SER A 288 -22.15 24.99 -0.06
N ARG A 289 -21.14 24.11 0.03
CA ARG A 289 -20.42 23.58 -1.14
C ARG A 289 -21.20 22.45 -1.83
N ILE A 290 -22.28 21.95 -1.24
CA ILE A 290 -23.11 20.86 -1.78
C ILE A 290 -24.60 21.11 -1.51
N GLU A 291 -25.17 22.01 -2.30
CA GLU A 291 -26.57 22.43 -2.13
C GLU A 291 -27.54 21.37 -2.65
N ILE A 292 -28.38 20.85 -1.75
CA ILE A 292 -29.50 19.95 -2.06
C ILE A 292 -30.80 20.52 -1.48
N THR A 293 -31.87 20.49 -2.28
CA THR A 293 -33.21 20.86 -1.79
C THR A 293 -33.86 19.72 -1.03
N ALA A 294 -34.80 20.04 -0.12
CA ALA A 294 -35.56 19.02 0.62
C ALA A 294 -36.32 18.05 -0.32
N ALA A 295 -36.84 18.56 -1.45
CA ALA A 295 -37.51 17.74 -2.46
C ALA A 295 -36.54 16.75 -3.13
N GLN A 296 -35.37 17.22 -3.59
CA GLN A 296 -34.34 16.36 -4.15
C GLN A 296 -33.91 15.26 -3.18
N TYR A 297 -33.66 15.61 -1.91
CA TYR A 297 -33.32 14.62 -0.89
C TYR A 297 -34.40 13.54 -0.73
N SER A 298 -35.68 13.95 -0.66
CA SER A 298 -36.81 13.01 -0.53
C SER A 298 -36.91 12.07 -1.72
N ASP A 299 -36.70 12.58 -2.94
CA ASP A 299 -36.72 11.78 -4.17
C ASP A 299 -35.53 10.80 -4.22
N ILE A 300 -34.34 11.24 -3.82
CA ILE A 300 -33.15 10.38 -3.71
C ILE A 300 -33.36 9.29 -2.66
N ALA A 301 -33.86 9.63 -1.47
CA ALA A 301 -34.17 8.65 -0.44
C ALA A 301 -35.18 7.61 -0.96
N THR A 302 -36.21 8.06 -1.68
CA THR A 302 -37.22 7.18 -2.28
C THR A 302 -36.62 6.22 -3.31
N LYS A 303 -35.64 6.67 -4.12
CA LYS A 303 -34.89 5.80 -5.05
C LYS A 303 -34.21 4.62 -4.34
N PHE A 304 -33.78 4.80 -3.09
CA PHE A 304 -33.18 3.76 -2.26
C PHE A 304 -34.18 3.04 -1.35
N GLY A 305 -35.49 3.23 -1.57
CA GLY A 305 -36.55 2.60 -0.77
C GLY A 305 -36.67 3.16 0.64
N VAL A 306 -36.18 4.38 0.87
CA VAL A 306 -36.19 5.06 2.18
C VAL A 306 -37.22 6.18 2.16
N SER A 307 -38.13 6.19 3.13
CA SER A 307 -39.00 7.34 3.39
C SER A 307 -38.36 8.21 4.46
N ASP A 308 -37.83 9.37 4.06
CA ASP A 308 -37.09 10.27 4.94
C ASP A 308 -37.16 11.72 4.42
N SER A 309 -36.83 12.68 5.30
CA SER A 309 -36.75 14.11 4.95
C SER A 309 -35.40 14.69 5.33
N LEU A 310 -34.96 15.72 4.61
CA LEU A 310 -33.67 16.36 4.87
C LEU A 310 -33.60 16.94 6.29
N ASP A 311 -34.66 17.60 6.73
CA ASP A 311 -34.75 18.19 8.08
C ASP A 311 -34.62 17.13 9.18
N SER A 312 -35.29 15.97 9.01
CA SER A 312 -35.14 14.85 9.94
C SER A 312 -33.71 14.31 9.93
N ALA A 313 -33.10 14.13 8.74
CA ALA A 313 -31.75 13.62 8.62
C ALA A 313 -30.71 14.52 9.29
N VAL A 314 -30.83 15.84 9.13
CA VAL A 314 -29.98 16.84 9.80
C VAL A 314 -30.21 16.78 11.32
N LYS A 315 -31.47 16.83 11.76
CA LYS A 315 -31.82 16.83 13.19
C LYS A 315 -31.33 15.58 13.92
N ASP A 316 -31.38 14.44 13.27
CA ASP A 316 -30.94 13.16 13.83
C ASP A 316 -29.42 12.94 13.70
N GLY A 317 -28.70 13.83 13.00
CA GLY A 317 -27.26 13.69 12.74
C GLY A 317 -26.93 12.50 11.82
N ARG A 318 -27.75 12.26 10.80
CA ARG A 318 -27.62 11.11 9.87
C ARG A 318 -26.93 11.46 8.56
N LEU A 319 -26.40 12.68 8.41
CA LEU A 319 -25.68 13.13 7.22
C LEU A 319 -24.16 13.06 7.44
N TYR A 320 -23.46 12.61 6.40
CA TYR A 320 -22.01 12.41 6.44
C TYR A 320 -21.36 12.92 5.15
N LEU A 321 -20.18 13.52 5.27
CA LEU A 321 -19.43 14.11 4.18
C LEU A 321 -18.10 13.36 3.99
N ALA A 322 -17.73 13.11 2.74
CA ALA A 322 -16.35 12.84 2.36
C ALA A 322 -15.80 14.08 1.63
N ASP A 323 -14.86 14.77 2.26
CA ASP A 323 -14.29 16.04 1.78
C ASP A 323 -12.85 15.84 1.29
N TYR A 324 -12.63 16.07 -0.01
CA TYR A 324 -11.31 15.94 -0.64
C TYR A 324 -10.63 17.29 -0.87
N SER A 325 -11.11 18.39 -0.29
CA SER A 325 -10.55 19.75 -0.48
C SER A 325 -9.06 19.87 -0.12
N ILE A 326 -8.48 18.92 0.64
CA ILE A 326 -7.02 18.87 0.86
C ILE A 326 -6.21 18.68 -0.43
N LEU A 327 -6.84 18.20 -1.51
CA LEU A 327 -6.24 18.05 -2.85
C LEU A 327 -6.32 19.34 -3.68
N GLU A 328 -6.98 20.39 -3.19
CA GLU A 328 -7.07 21.66 -3.92
C GLU A 328 -5.68 22.27 -4.14
N GLY A 329 -5.46 22.77 -5.36
CA GLY A 329 -4.21 23.42 -5.76
C GLY A 329 -3.08 22.46 -6.15
N LEU A 330 -3.27 21.13 -6.10
CA LEU A 330 -2.28 20.21 -6.65
C LEU A 330 -2.16 20.40 -8.16
N VAL A 331 -0.92 20.39 -8.65
CA VAL A 331 -0.62 20.51 -10.07
C VAL A 331 -0.91 19.16 -10.75
N ASN A 332 -1.69 19.17 -11.83
CA ASN A 332 -1.96 17.98 -12.63
C ASN A 332 -0.67 17.36 -13.19
N GLY A 333 -0.57 16.03 -13.17
CA GLY A 333 0.56 15.29 -13.74
C GLY A 333 0.47 15.10 -15.26
N THR A 334 1.60 14.80 -15.90
CA THR A 334 1.69 14.65 -17.37
C THR A 334 2.57 13.46 -17.81
N TYR A 335 2.53 12.33 -17.10
CA TYR A 335 3.49 11.25 -17.32
C TYR A 335 3.13 10.26 -18.46
N PRO A 336 4.09 9.82 -19.31
CA PRO A 336 5.35 10.51 -19.57
C PRO A 336 5.13 11.80 -20.38
N THR A 337 4.01 11.89 -21.10
CA THR A 337 3.59 13.10 -21.83
C THR A 337 2.08 13.36 -21.81
N GLN A 338 1.25 12.42 -21.31
CA GLN A 338 -0.21 12.54 -21.39
C GLN A 338 -0.76 13.27 -20.16
N GLN A 339 -1.58 14.29 -20.41
CA GLN A 339 -2.22 15.09 -19.37
C GLN A 339 -3.22 14.26 -18.54
N LYS A 340 -3.10 14.36 -17.22
CA LYS A 340 -4.05 13.86 -16.23
C LYS A 340 -4.90 15.03 -15.71
N TYR A 341 -6.08 14.76 -15.16
CA TYR A 341 -7.01 15.80 -14.71
C TYR A 341 -7.53 15.53 -13.30
N LEU A 342 -7.16 16.40 -12.36
CA LEU A 342 -7.73 16.44 -11.03
C LEU A 342 -9.00 17.29 -11.02
N ALA A 343 -10.07 16.73 -10.48
CA ALA A 343 -11.20 17.46 -9.93
C ALA A 343 -11.30 17.12 -8.45
N VAL A 344 -11.68 18.09 -7.63
CA VAL A 344 -11.70 17.95 -6.16
C VAL A 344 -13.14 17.92 -5.67
N PRO A 345 -13.71 16.72 -5.43
CA PRO A 345 -15.10 16.57 -5.07
C PRO A 345 -15.32 16.66 -3.56
N ILE A 346 -16.57 16.86 -3.22
CA ILE A 346 -17.16 16.59 -1.91
C ILE A 346 -18.34 15.66 -2.17
N ALA A 347 -18.49 14.59 -1.37
CA ALA A 347 -19.57 13.63 -1.51
C ALA A 347 -20.40 13.57 -0.22
N LEU A 348 -21.72 13.72 -0.35
CA LEU A 348 -22.68 13.68 0.75
C LEU A 348 -23.39 12.32 0.76
N PHE A 349 -23.48 11.73 1.95
CA PHE A 349 -24.13 10.47 2.22
C PHE A 349 -25.14 10.62 3.36
N ALA A 350 -26.12 9.72 3.41
CA ALA A 350 -27.10 9.68 4.48
C ALA A 350 -27.29 8.25 5.01
N VAL A 351 -27.58 8.14 6.31
CA VAL A 351 -28.00 6.89 6.94
C VAL A 351 -29.53 6.87 7.03
N PRO A 352 -30.20 5.80 6.56
CA PRO A 352 -31.64 5.65 6.72
C PRO A 352 -32.10 5.77 8.19
N PRO A 353 -33.32 6.29 8.46
CA PRO A 353 -33.83 6.48 9.81
C PRO A 353 -34.00 5.15 10.56
N VAL A 354 -34.12 5.25 11.89
CA VAL A 354 -34.42 4.07 12.73
C VAL A 354 -35.77 3.48 12.31
N GLY A 355 -35.82 2.16 12.14
CA GLY A 355 -37.02 1.45 11.65
C GLY A 355 -37.00 1.15 10.15
N SER A 356 -36.04 1.68 9.39
CA SER A 356 -35.79 1.24 8.01
C SER A 356 -35.33 -0.22 7.96
N THR A 357 -35.66 -0.92 6.86
CA THR A 357 -35.31 -2.33 6.62
C THR A 357 -33.81 -2.56 6.54
N SER A 358 -33.07 -1.59 6.00
CA SER A 358 -31.62 -1.49 6.06
C SER A 358 -31.24 -0.10 6.54
N ARG A 359 -30.10 -0.01 7.24
CA ARG A 359 -29.49 1.25 7.67
C ARG A 359 -28.06 1.41 7.16
N SER A 360 -27.73 0.76 6.05
CA SER A 360 -26.50 1.04 5.29
C SER A 360 -26.56 2.45 4.68
N LEU A 361 -25.40 3.10 4.55
CA LEU A 361 -25.28 4.41 3.90
C LEU A 361 -25.78 4.35 2.45
N PHE A 362 -26.41 5.44 1.98
CA PHE A 362 -26.68 5.67 0.56
C PHE A 362 -26.10 7.03 0.12
N PRO A 363 -25.67 7.17 -1.14
CA PRO A 363 -25.15 8.43 -1.64
C PRO A 363 -26.28 9.41 -1.92
N VAL A 364 -26.06 10.68 -1.58
CA VAL A 364 -27.05 11.76 -1.77
C VAL A 364 -26.62 12.66 -2.93
N ALA A 365 -25.41 13.21 -2.86
CA ALA A 365 -24.93 14.13 -3.88
C ALA A 365 -23.39 14.14 -3.95
N ILE A 366 -22.86 14.58 -5.08
CA ILE A 366 -21.45 14.82 -5.32
C ILE A 366 -21.31 16.23 -5.89
N SER A 367 -20.36 17.01 -5.39
CA SER A 367 -20.10 18.36 -5.88
C SER A 367 -18.62 18.67 -6.07
N TYR A 368 -18.29 19.32 -7.18
CA TYR A 368 -16.96 19.85 -7.48
C TYR A 368 -17.07 21.19 -8.23
N ASN A 369 -15.98 21.97 -8.25
CA ASN A 369 -15.92 23.24 -8.97
C ASN A 369 -16.08 23.00 -10.49
N GLN A 370 -16.88 23.83 -11.15
CA GLN A 370 -17.19 23.73 -12.58
C GLN A 370 -15.93 23.79 -13.46
N THR A 371 -14.96 24.61 -13.06
CA THR A 371 -13.63 24.69 -13.67
C THR A 371 -12.59 24.92 -12.59
N SER A 372 -11.31 24.72 -12.88
CA SER A 372 -10.21 24.94 -11.92
C SER A 372 -10.06 26.40 -11.43
N ILE A 373 -10.70 27.36 -12.11
CA ILE A 373 -10.65 28.80 -11.77
C ILE A 373 -12.01 29.36 -11.35
N SER A 374 -13.08 28.54 -11.35
CA SER A 374 -14.43 28.95 -10.98
C SER A 374 -14.74 28.57 -9.54
N ASN A 375 -15.44 29.45 -8.83
CA ASN A 375 -16.04 29.15 -7.52
C ASN A 375 -17.47 28.60 -7.66
N GLN A 376 -18.01 28.54 -8.88
CA GLN A 376 -19.30 27.89 -9.13
C GLN A 376 -19.12 26.37 -9.04
N ARG A 377 -19.96 25.72 -8.24
CA ARG A 377 -19.95 24.26 -8.10
C ARG A 377 -21.07 23.62 -8.89
N LEU A 378 -20.77 22.45 -9.45
CA LEU A 378 -21.76 21.54 -10.00
C LEU A 378 -22.21 20.58 -8.91
N VAL A 379 -23.48 20.19 -8.93
CA VAL A 379 -24.03 19.17 -8.03
C VAL A 379 -24.63 18.07 -8.89
N PHE A 380 -24.16 16.85 -8.66
CA PHE A 380 -24.67 15.63 -9.27
C PHE A 380 -25.34 14.80 -8.19
N THR A 381 -26.43 14.14 -8.54
CA THR A 381 -27.23 13.29 -7.68
C THR A 381 -27.47 11.94 -8.36
N PRO A 382 -27.86 10.90 -7.62
CA PRO A 382 -28.32 9.64 -8.22
C PRO A 382 -29.52 9.79 -9.17
N LEU A 383 -30.21 10.94 -9.18
CA LEU A 383 -31.33 11.22 -10.09
C LEU A 383 -30.86 11.71 -11.47
N ASP A 384 -29.61 12.17 -11.60
CA ASP A 384 -29.02 12.68 -12.85
C ASP A 384 -28.50 11.56 -13.78
N ALA A 385 -28.90 10.32 -13.54
CA ALA A 385 -28.58 9.19 -14.40
C ALA A 385 -29.44 9.22 -15.67
N ASP A 386 -28.81 9.25 -16.85
CA ASP A 386 -29.48 9.01 -18.13
C ASP A 386 -29.73 7.52 -18.37
N ASP A 387 -30.20 7.13 -19.56
CA ASP A 387 -30.46 5.73 -19.92
C ASP A 387 -29.21 4.82 -19.75
N ASN A 388 -28.00 5.40 -19.78
CA ASN A 388 -26.73 4.70 -19.57
C ASN A 388 -26.10 4.96 -18.18
N GLY A 389 -26.67 5.86 -17.38
CA GLY A 389 -26.17 6.29 -16.07
C GLY A 389 -24.87 7.12 -16.12
N GLU A 390 -24.50 7.68 -17.26
CA GLU A 390 -23.16 8.24 -17.52
C GLU A 390 -22.79 9.45 -16.63
N PRO A 391 -23.65 10.48 -16.44
CA PRO A 391 -23.27 11.66 -15.64
C PRO A 391 -23.01 11.30 -14.17
N TRP A 392 -23.89 10.50 -13.57
CA TRP A 392 -23.73 10.06 -12.18
C TRP A 392 -22.55 9.10 -12.00
N MET A 393 -22.34 8.16 -12.93
CA MET A 393 -21.20 7.25 -12.88
C MET A 393 -19.87 8.01 -13.00
N THR A 394 -19.81 9.02 -13.87
CA THR A 394 -18.64 9.90 -13.99
C THR A 394 -18.36 10.67 -12.70
N ALA A 395 -19.39 11.22 -12.05
CA ALA A 395 -19.24 11.90 -10.76
C ALA A 395 -18.70 10.96 -9.66
N LYS A 396 -19.21 9.73 -9.56
CA LYS A 396 -18.67 8.71 -8.63
C LYS A 396 -17.22 8.36 -8.95
N ASN A 397 -16.87 8.19 -10.22
CA ASN A 397 -15.50 7.88 -10.62
C ASN A 397 -14.52 9.02 -10.31
N ILE A 398 -14.96 10.28 -10.38
CA ILE A 398 -14.17 11.45 -9.92
C ILE A 398 -13.95 11.38 -8.40
N VAL A 399 -14.97 10.98 -7.62
CA VAL A 399 -14.81 10.74 -6.18
C VAL A 399 -13.82 9.62 -5.92
N GLU A 400 -13.93 8.48 -6.58
CA GLU A 400 -13.00 7.35 -6.39
C GLU A 400 -11.57 7.70 -6.80
N MET A 401 -11.39 8.53 -7.83
CA MET A 401 -10.06 9.05 -8.20
C MET A 401 -9.47 9.96 -7.12
N ALA A 402 -10.25 10.93 -6.63
CA ALA A 402 -9.81 11.79 -5.53
C ALA A 402 -9.54 10.98 -4.26
N ASN A 403 -10.39 9.99 -3.97
CA ASN A 403 -10.25 9.10 -2.82
C ASN A 403 -9.00 8.22 -2.93
N SER A 404 -8.66 7.74 -4.12
CA SER A 404 -7.42 6.98 -4.36
C SER A 404 -6.18 7.84 -4.15
N ASN A 405 -6.18 9.10 -4.57
CA ASN A 405 -5.05 10.01 -4.35
C ASN A 405 -4.93 10.44 -2.87
N TYR A 406 -6.06 10.71 -2.20
CA TYR A 406 -6.09 10.92 -0.75
C TYR A 406 -5.54 9.69 -0.02
N HIS A 407 -6.03 8.51 -0.39
CA HIS A 407 -5.62 7.25 0.22
C HIS A 407 -4.11 7.06 0.13
N GLU A 408 -3.54 7.06 -1.07
CA GLU A 408 -2.13 6.73 -1.26
C GLU A 408 -1.20 7.73 -0.57
N LEU A 409 -1.49 9.03 -0.69
CA LEU A 409 -0.59 10.08 -0.20
C LEU A 409 -0.80 10.41 1.27
N ILE A 410 -2.04 10.35 1.75
CA ILE A 410 -2.41 10.81 3.09
C ILE A 410 -2.64 9.61 4.01
N SER A 411 -3.63 8.75 3.72
CA SER A 411 -4.03 7.68 4.63
C SER A 411 -2.99 6.57 4.74
N HIS A 412 -2.29 6.27 3.63
CA HIS A 412 -1.32 5.20 3.49
C HIS A 412 0.10 5.74 3.72
N LEU A 413 0.75 6.32 2.70
CA LEU A 413 2.14 6.78 2.82
C LEU A 413 2.35 7.76 3.98
N GLY A 414 1.57 8.85 4.02
CA GLY A 414 1.75 9.91 5.00
C GLY A 414 1.44 9.49 6.45
N ARG A 415 0.29 8.86 6.69
CA ARG A 415 -0.24 8.58 8.04
C ARG A 415 0.06 7.19 8.58
N THR A 416 0.70 6.30 7.81
CA THR A 416 1.28 5.05 8.35
C THR A 416 2.80 5.05 8.20
N HIS A 417 3.32 4.86 6.98
CA HIS A 417 4.75 4.66 6.72
C HIS A 417 5.63 5.74 7.34
N LEU A 418 5.39 7.00 6.99
CA LEU A 418 6.25 8.12 7.39
C LEU A 418 6.04 8.54 8.85
N VAL A 419 4.85 8.29 9.42
CA VAL A 419 4.61 8.49 10.86
C VAL A 419 5.35 7.46 11.69
N VAL A 420 5.27 6.17 11.33
CA VAL A 420 5.91 5.08 12.11
C VAL A 420 7.43 5.15 12.05
N GLU A 421 7.99 5.57 10.91
CA GLU A 421 9.43 5.75 10.75
C GLU A 421 10.05 6.71 11.77
N ALA A 422 9.27 7.70 12.24
CA ALA A 422 9.70 8.66 13.27
C ALA A 422 10.25 7.97 14.53
N PHE A 423 9.72 6.79 14.86
CA PHE A 423 10.00 6.07 16.10
C PHE A 423 11.19 5.10 16.00
N VAL A 424 11.73 4.83 14.80
CA VAL A 424 12.70 3.74 14.60
C VAL A 424 14.05 4.02 15.26
N VAL A 425 14.66 5.18 15.03
CA VAL A 425 16.00 5.50 15.62
C VAL A 425 15.95 5.75 17.11
N PRO A 426 15.03 6.57 17.66
CA PRO A 426 14.95 6.77 19.10
C PRO A 426 14.82 5.43 19.82
N THR A 427 14.00 4.52 19.30
CA THR A 427 13.82 3.18 19.87
C THR A 427 15.09 2.32 19.75
N ASN A 428 15.81 2.39 18.63
CA ASN A 428 17.07 1.66 18.47
C ASN A 428 18.20 2.19 19.37
N ASN A 429 18.16 3.47 19.76
CA ASN A 429 19.13 4.10 20.65
C ASN A 429 18.90 3.80 22.13
N LEU A 430 17.75 3.22 22.51
CA LEU A 430 17.54 2.69 23.86
C LEU A 430 18.50 1.52 24.14
N PRO A 431 18.85 1.24 25.41
CA PRO A 431 19.56 0.03 25.79
C PRO A 431 18.88 -1.24 25.25
N ASP A 432 19.66 -2.24 24.85
CA ASP A 432 19.12 -3.50 24.28
C ASP A 432 18.16 -4.23 25.23
N ASN A 433 18.29 -4.01 26.54
CA ASN A 433 17.45 -4.57 27.58
C ASN A 433 16.33 -3.65 28.08
N HIS A 434 16.14 -2.49 27.46
CA HIS A 434 15.06 -1.59 27.82
C HIS A 434 13.70 -2.18 27.39
N SER A 435 12.73 -2.22 28.30
CA SER A 435 11.40 -2.81 28.06
C SER A 435 10.70 -2.22 26.83
N LEU A 436 10.68 -0.88 26.70
CA LEU A 436 10.15 -0.19 25.51
C LEU A 436 10.79 -0.66 24.20
N LYS A 437 12.13 -0.87 24.15
CA LYS A 437 12.82 -1.34 22.94
C LYS A 437 12.43 -2.77 22.59
N CYS A 438 12.41 -3.66 23.58
CA CYS A 438 12.00 -5.05 23.38
C CYS A 438 10.58 -5.14 22.82
N LEU A 439 9.65 -4.32 23.35
CA LEU A 439 8.27 -4.29 22.87
C LEU A 439 8.15 -3.70 21.47
N LEU A 440 8.76 -2.54 21.19
CA LEU A 440 8.54 -1.82 19.93
C LEU A 440 9.33 -2.37 18.74
N LYS A 441 10.52 -2.93 18.94
CA LYS A 441 11.39 -3.35 17.82
C LYS A 441 10.68 -4.31 16.82
N PRO A 442 9.91 -5.33 17.25
CA PRO A 442 9.14 -6.18 16.33
C PRO A 442 8.06 -5.43 15.53
N HIS A 443 7.55 -4.30 16.02
CA HIS A 443 6.55 -3.48 15.34
C HIS A 443 7.15 -2.44 14.39
N LEU A 444 8.47 -2.27 14.43
CA LEU A 444 9.22 -1.34 13.59
C LEU A 444 10.06 -2.07 12.54
N GLU A 445 10.05 -3.41 12.54
CA GLU A 445 10.82 -4.25 11.62
C GLU A 445 10.44 -3.98 10.16
N GLY A 446 11.44 -3.69 9.33
CA GLY A 446 11.28 -3.50 7.89
C GLY A 446 10.75 -2.13 7.45
N THR A 447 10.30 -1.28 8.38
CA THR A 447 9.70 0.03 8.04
C THR A 447 10.66 0.93 7.28
N VAL A 448 11.93 0.99 7.71
CA VAL A 448 12.95 1.82 7.06
C VAL A 448 13.29 1.28 5.67
N LEU A 449 13.40 -0.04 5.58
CA LEU A 449 13.69 -0.74 4.33
C LEU A 449 12.64 -0.39 3.29
N ILE A 450 11.37 -0.51 3.65
CA ILE A 450 10.28 -0.32 2.70
C ILE A 450 10.01 1.15 2.41
N ASN A 451 10.20 2.06 3.37
CA ASN A 451 10.12 3.50 3.11
C ASN A 451 11.21 3.97 2.16
N TYR A 452 12.43 3.42 2.26
CA TYR A 452 13.46 3.66 1.26
C TYR A 452 13.08 3.07 -0.12
N GLY A 453 12.50 1.87 -0.15
CA GLY A 453 11.93 1.30 -1.37
C GLY A 453 10.88 2.21 -2.01
N ALA A 454 9.97 2.76 -1.20
CA ALA A 454 8.96 3.73 -1.63
C ALA A 454 9.59 5.01 -2.19
N TYR A 455 10.62 5.53 -1.54
CA TYR A 455 11.38 6.67 -2.06
C TYR A 455 12.00 6.40 -3.43
N THR A 456 12.68 5.27 -3.58
CA THR A 456 13.47 4.98 -4.79
C THR A 456 12.65 4.46 -5.97
N LEU A 457 11.51 3.81 -5.72
CA LEU A 457 10.71 3.13 -6.75
C LEU A 457 9.31 3.72 -6.93
N LEU A 458 8.72 4.31 -5.88
CA LEU A 458 7.34 4.81 -5.92
C LEU A 458 7.31 6.33 -6.14
N VAL A 459 7.82 7.13 -5.20
CA VAL A 459 7.71 8.61 -5.26
C VAL A 459 8.89 9.31 -5.93
N ALA A 460 9.88 8.59 -6.44
CA ALA A 460 10.92 9.19 -7.28
C ALA A 460 10.33 9.70 -8.61
N PRO A 461 10.94 10.71 -9.26
CA PRO A 461 10.59 11.07 -10.62
C PRO A 461 10.63 9.84 -11.55
N GLY A 462 9.54 9.62 -12.30
CA GLY A 462 9.34 8.44 -13.14
C GLY A 462 9.04 7.13 -12.40
N GLY A 463 8.90 7.17 -11.07
CA GLY A 463 8.40 6.07 -10.25
C GLY A 463 6.89 5.84 -10.39
N ALA A 464 6.36 4.87 -9.63
CA ALA A 464 4.96 4.47 -9.72
C ALA A 464 3.98 5.63 -9.41
N VAL A 465 4.27 6.48 -8.42
CA VAL A 465 3.42 7.61 -8.04
C VAL A 465 3.33 8.63 -9.17
N ASP A 466 4.47 9.10 -9.69
CA ASP A 466 4.52 10.02 -10.84
C ASP A 466 3.78 9.45 -12.08
N SER A 467 3.97 8.14 -12.30
CA SER A 467 3.38 7.41 -13.40
C SER A 467 1.86 7.25 -13.28
N LEU A 468 1.32 7.01 -12.08
CA LEU A 468 -0.05 6.55 -11.87
C LEU A 468 -0.99 7.60 -11.26
N LEU A 469 -0.53 8.37 -10.27
CA LEU A 469 -1.37 9.35 -9.57
C LEU A 469 -1.70 10.56 -10.45
N VAL A 470 -2.76 11.28 -10.09
CA VAL A 470 -3.35 12.33 -10.94
C VAL A 470 -2.48 13.59 -11.00
N SER A 471 -1.66 13.83 -9.98
CA SER A 471 -0.90 15.05 -9.78
C SER A 471 0.58 14.87 -10.13
N SER A 472 1.34 15.97 -10.14
CA SER A 472 2.78 15.92 -10.37
C SER A 472 3.50 15.38 -9.13
N VAL A 473 4.57 14.62 -9.33
CA VAL A 473 5.29 13.96 -8.23
C VAL A 473 5.76 14.92 -7.12
N GLY A 474 6.15 16.16 -7.46
CA GLY A 474 6.55 17.15 -6.45
C GLY A 474 5.39 17.65 -5.59
N ALA A 475 4.18 17.73 -6.16
CA ALA A 475 2.97 18.07 -5.42
C ALA A 475 2.55 16.89 -4.51
N ASP A 476 2.64 15.67 -5.02
CA ASP A 476 2.33 14.43 -4.29
C ASP A 476 3.25 14.24 -3.08
N GLN A 477 4.56 14.41 -3.29
CA GLN A 477 5.55 14.44 -2.22
C GLN A 477 5.17 15.49 -1.17
N SER A 478 4.96 16.74 -1.58
CA SER A 478 4.61 17.83 -0.65
C SER A 478 3.37 17.52 0.18
N LEU A 479 2.36 16.89 -0.42
CA LEU A 479 1.14 16.46 0.28
C LEU A 479 1.41 15.33 1.28
N ALA A 480 2.19 14.32 0.91
CA ALA A 480 2.55 13.23 1.82
C ALA A 480 3.35 13.74 3.05
N ALA A 481 4.28 14.68 2.85
CA ALA A 481 4.98 15.34 3.95
C ALA A 481 4.02 16.11 4.86
N LYS A 482 3.09 16.89 4.27
CA LYS A 482 2.08 17.63 5.05
C LYS A 482 1.18 16.68 5.85
N ALA A 483 0.76 15.56 5.25
CA ALA A 483 -0.04 14.54 5.93
C ALA A 483 0.70 13.94 7.12
N THR A 484 1.97 13.58 6.95
CA THR A 484 2.85 13.06 8.00
C THR A 484 2.96 14.06 9.16
N GLN A 485 3.30 15.31 8.84
CA GLN A 485 3.44 16.38 9.82
C GLN A 485 2.15 16.65 10.57
N SER A 486 0.99 16.55 9.93
CA SER A 486 -0.30 16.75 10.59
C SER A 486 -0.55 15.75 11.73
N TYR A 487 -0.07 14.51 11.58
CA TYR A 487 -0.18 13.47 12.59
C TYR A 487 0.88 13.61 13.68
N LEU A 488 2.14 13.82 13.32
CA LEU A 488 3.22 14.00 14.30
C LEU A 488 3.02 15.26 15.15
N PHE A 489 2.47 16.34 14.58
CA PHE A 489 2.17 17.59 15.29
C PHE A 489 1.01 17.45 16.31
N ASN A 490 0.12 16.48 16.12
CA ASN A 490 -1.05 16.27 16.99
C ASN A 490 -1.07 14.85 17.53
N PHE A 491 0.07 14.32 17.98
CA PHE A 491 0.21 12.88 18.23
C PHE A 491 -0.84 12.32 19.21
N ASN A 492 -1.14 13.04 20.29
CA ASN A 492 -2.16 12.60 21.26
C ASN A 492 -3.57 12.51 20.66
N ASP A 493 -3.85 13.19 19.55
CA ASP A 493 -5.14 13.18 18.86
C ASP A 493 -5.27 12.08 17.79
N ILE A 494 -4.19 11.36 17.49
CA ILE A 494 -4.19 10.30 16.45
C ILE A 494 -4.38 8.89 17.00
N ALA A 495 -4.58 8.73 18.31
CA ALA A 495 -5.03 7.46 18.89
C ALA A 495 -6.32 7.00 18.20
N PHE A 496 -6.43 5.72 17.84
CA PHE A 496 -7.49 5.24 16.95
C PHE A 496 -8.92 5.63 17.40
N PRO A 497 -9.33 5.42 18.68
CA PRO A 497 -10.65 5.87 19.15
C PRO A 497 -10.85 7.39 19.02
N LYS A 498 -9.80 8.19 19.22
CA LYS A 498 -9.85 9.65 19.12
C LYS A 498 -10.07 10.10 17.68
N THR A 499 -9.46 9.43 16.71
CA THR A 499 -9.71 9.72 15.28
C THR A 499 -11.16 9.47 14.86
N LEU A 500 -11.84 8.50 15.49
CA LEU A 500 -13.25 8.22 15.25
C LEU A 500 -14.14 9.28 15.91
N GLU A 501 -13.78 9.71 17.12
CA GLU A 501 -14.48 10.79 17.83
C GLU A 501 -14.39 12.11 17.07
N ASN A 502 -13.19 12.49 16.62
CA ASN A 502 -12.94 13.73 15.90
C ASN A 502 -13.75 13.84 14.60
N ARG A 503 -14.06 12.70 13.97
CA ARG A 503 -14.90 12.62 12.76
C ARG A 503 -16.40 12.48 13.05
N GLY A 504 -16.81 12.35 14.32
CA GLY A 504 -18.21 12.18 14.71
C GLY A 504 -18.81 10.82 14.32
N VAL A 505 -17.99 9.78 14.17
CA VAL A 505 -18.43 8.46 13.65
C VAL A 505 -18.53 7.36 14.72
N THR A 506 -18.42 7.71 16.01
CA THR A 506 -18.45 6.74 17.13
C THR A 506 -19.85 6.25 17.48
N ASP A 507 -20.90 7.04 17.23
CA ASP A 507 -22.27 6.72 17.60
C ASP A 507 -22.87 5.65 16.67
N LYS A 508 -22.93 4.40 17.17
CA LYS A 508 -23.49 3.26 16.45
C LYS A 508 -25.00 3.35 16.23
N THR A 509 -25.71 4.21 16.96
CA THR A 509 -27.14 4.43 16.72
C THR A 509 -27.36 5.31 15.49
N LYS A 510 -26.43 6.24 15.21
CA LYS A 510 -26.49 7.13 14.05
C LYS A 510 -25.85 6.51 12.81
N LEU A 511 -24.69 5.86 12.96
CA LEU A 511 -23.98 5.13 11.91
C LEU A 511 -23.77 3.66 12.35
N PRO A 512 -24.78 2.79 12.16
CA PRO A 512 -24.72 1.41 12.67
C PRO A 512 -23.69 0.55 11.95
N THR A 513 -23.62 0.68 10.63
CA THR A 513 -22.69 -0.12 9.80
C THR A 513 -21.40 0.65 9.59
N TYR A 514 -20.34 0.30 10.33
CA TYR A 514 -18.98 0.79 10.07
C TYR A 514 -17.93 -0.28 10.42
N PRO A 515 -17.71 -1.27 9.55
CA PRO A 515 -16.81 -2.40 9.82
C PRO A 515 -15.40 -2.02 10.27
N TYR A 516 -14.76 -1.04 9.63
CA TYR A 516 -13.43 -0.57 10.04
C TYR A 516 -13.41 -0.02 11.48
N ARG A 517 -14.42 0.78 11.88
CA ARG A 517 -14.57 1.25 13.27
C ARG A 517 -14.76 0.08 14.21
N ASP A 518 -15.70 -0.81 13.90
CA ASP A 518 -16.17 -1.83 14.82
C ASP A 518 -15.13 -2.94 15.05
N ASP A 519 -14.37 -3.29 14.01
CA ASP A 519 -13.31 -4.29 14.08
C ASP A 519 -12.00 -3.65 14.57
N GLY A 520 -11.71 -2.42 14.14
CA GLY A 520 -10.55 -1.66 14.63
C GLY A 520 -10.59 -1.39 16.13
N LEU A 521 -11.78 -1.13 16.70
CA LEU A 521 -11.91 -0.93 18.15
C LEU A 521 -11.61 -2.20 18.94
N LEU A 522 -11.94 -3.38 18.40
CA LEU A 522 -11.58 -4.65 19.02
C LEU A 522 -10.06 -4.83 19.06
N ILE A 523 -9.40 -4.59 17.92
CA ILE A 523 -7.95 -4.71 17.80
C ILE A 523 -7.22 -3.67 18.66
N TRP A 524 -7.69 -2.41 18.67
CA TRP A 524 -7.16 -1.35 19.52
C TRP A 524 -7.21 -1.74 20.99
N ASN A 525 -8.37 -2.18 21.48
CA ASN A 525 -8.53 -2.55 22.89
C ASN A 525 -7.64 -3.76 23.27
N ALA A 526 -7.45 -4.71 22.36
CA ALA A 526 -6.56 -5.85 22.58
C ALA A 526 -5.09 -5.42 22.67
N ILE A 527 -4.65 -4.52 21.76
CA ILE A 527 -3.30 -3.92 21.79
C ILE A 527 -3.11 -3.11 23.07
N GLU A 528 -4.05 -2.23 23.43
CA GLU A 528 -3.95 -1.39 24.62
C GLU A 528 -3.89 -2.22 25.90
N SER A 529 -4.73 -3.28 26.01
CA SER A 529 -4.64 -4.22 27.13
C SER A 529 -3.29 -4.95 27.17
N TRP A 530 -2.75 -5.36 26.02
CA TRP A 530 -1.45 -6.02 25.93
C TRP A 530 -0.32 -5.10 26.39
N VAL A 531 -0.29 -3.87 25.89
CA VAL A 531 0.70 -2.86 26.24
C VAL A 531 0.61 -2.49 27.73
N ASN A 532 -0.60 -2.35 28.26
CA ASN A 532 -0.81 -2.15 29.69
C ASN A 532 -0.27 -3.30 30.52
N ASP A 533 -0.65 -4.54 30.22
CA ASP A 533 -0.19 -5.71 30.98
C ASP A 533 1.33 -5.85 30.88
N TYR A 534 1.92 -5.56 29.72
CA TYR A 534 3.36 -5.56 29.51
C TYR A 534 4.07 -4.55 30.41
N PHE A 535 3.70 -3.26 30.38
CA PHE A 535 4.42 -2.24 31.15
C PHE A 535 4.27 -2.39 32.66
N ASN A 536 3.14 -2.94 33.14
CA ASN A 536 2.96 -3.26 34.56
C ASN A 536 3.89 -4.39 35.06
N LEU A 537 4.60 -5.11 34.18
CA LEU A 537 5.66 -6.04 34.56
C LEU A 537 7.00 -5.35 34.86
N PHE A 538 7.17 -4.10 34.40
CA PHE A 538 8.45 -3.37 34.45
C PHE A 538 8.37 -2.08 35.27
N TYR A 539 7.19 -1.44 35.35
CA TYR A 539 6.94 -0.25 36.15
C TYR A 539 5.84 -0.52 37.17
N SER A 540 6.13 -0.27 38.45
CA SER A 540 5.19 -0.43 39.57
C SER A 540 4.47 0.87 39.93
N SER A 541 4.93 2.02 39.41
CA SER A 541 4.32 3.32 39.64
C SER A 541 4.69 4.35 38.58
N ASP A 542 3.89 5.40 38.45
CA ASP A 542 4.19 6.57 37.59
C ASP A 542 5.53 7.23 37.94
N ALA A 543 5.95 7.17 39.22
CA ALA A 543 7.24 7.70 39.63
C ALA A 543 8.41 6.95 38.98
N GLU A 544 8.30 5.65 38.71
CA GLU A 544 9.35 4.90 38.02
C GLU A 544 9.43 5.29 36.54
N VAL A 545 8.28 5.50 35.89
CA VAL A 545 8.20 6.00 34.49
C VAL A 545 8.84 7.39 34.38
N LEU A 546 8.50 8.30 35.29
CA LEU A 546 9.05 9.66 35.30
C LEU A 546 10.56 9.68 35.54
N ASN A 547 11.08 8.76 36.35
CA ASN A 547 12.51 8.66 36.69
C ASN A 547 13.34 7.83 35.69
N ASP A 548 12.71 7.21 34.69
CA ASP A 548 13.40 6.46 33.65
C ASP A 548 14.09 7.42 32.65
N ALA A 549 15.38 7.65 32.86
CA ALA A 549 16.16 8.60 32.07
C ALA A 549 16.27 8.22 30.57
N ASP A 550 16.30 6.92 30.26
CA ASP A 550 16.38 6.44 28.87
C ASP A 550 15.05 6.67 28.16
N LEU A 551 13.92 6.40 28.83
CA LEU A 551 12.58 6.72 28.34
C LEU A 551 12.37 8.23 28.13
N GLN A 552 12.81 9.07 29.08
CA GLN A 552 12.71 10.52 28.90
C GLN A 552 13.61 11.02 27.76
N THR A 553 14.79 10.41 27.56
CA THR A 553 15.68 10.73 26.43
C THR A 553 15.03 10.35 25.10
N TRP A 554 14.42 9.16 25.03
CA TRP A 554 13.65 8.72 23.86
C TRP A 554 12.53 9.71 23.52
N ALA A 555 11.75 10.13 24.52
CA ALA A 555 10.66 11.08 24.34
C ALA A 555 11.16 12.48 23.91
N SER A 556 12.24 12.98 24.53
CA SER A 556 12.86 14.25 24.16
C SER A 556 13.43 14.25 22.72
N THR A 557 13.91 13.10 22.26
CA THR A 557 14.38 12.91 20.88
C THR A 557 13.23 12.93 19.90
N LEU A 558 12.05 12.41 20.27
CA LEU A 558 10.87 12.47 19.38
C LEU A 558 10.36 13.89 19.17
N VAL A 559 10.43 14.75 20.18
CA VAL A 559 9.95 16.15 20.07
C VAL A 559 10.98 17.13 19.49
N SER A 560 12.26 16.76 19.44
CA SER A 560 13.33 17.68 19.01
C SER A 560 13.24 18.02 17.51
N HIS A 561 13.91 19.11 17.12
CA HIS A 561 13.91 19.57 15.72
C HIS A 561 14.70 18.65 14.79
N GLU A 562 15.78 18.06 15.31
CA GLU A 562 16.60 17.03 14.69
C GLU A 562 15.97 15.63 14.84
N GLY A 563 14.85 15.56 15.54
CA GLY A 563 14.06 14.40 15.88
C GLY A 563 12.75 14.29 15.10
N GLY A 564 11.81 13.51 15.62
CA GLY A 564 10.49 13.30 15.00
C GLY A 564 9.60 14.55 14.94
N ARG A 565 10.04 15.69 15.48
CA ARG A 565 9.29 16.96 15.56
C ARG A 565 7.86 16.78 16.06
N LEU A 566 7.65 15.80 16.94
CA LEU A 566 6.35 15.58 17.53
C LEU A 566 5.93 16.82 18.33
N GLN A 567 4.66 17.17 18.23
CA GLN A 567 4.00 18.09 19.15
C GLN A 567 2.74 17.43 19.70
N ASN A 568 2.24 17.98 20.82
CA ASN A 568 1.17 17.34 21.57
C ASN A 568 1.54 15.88 21.88
N PHE A 569 2.73 15.69 22.44
CA PHE A 569 3.30 14.40 22.86
C PHE A 569 3.79 14.53 24.30
N GLY A 570 3.63 13.50 25.12
CA GLY A 570 3.81 13.53 26.57
C GLY A 570 2.53 13.93 27.30
N ASP A 571 2.46 13.65 28.60
CA ASP A 571 1.34 14.04 29.47
C ASP A 571 1.12 15.56 29.50
N ASP A 572 2.16 16.35 29.21
CA ASP A 572 2.11 17.81 29.12
C ASP A 572 2.14 18.37 27.69
N GLY A 573 2.11 17.49 26.68
CA GLY A 573 2.21 17.86 25.27
C GLY A 573 3.58 18.38 24.82
N GLN A 574 4.60 18.36 25.71
CA GLN A 574 5.96 18.89 25.47
C GLN A 574 7.06 17.82 25.52
N GLY A 575 6.69 16.54 25.56
CA GLY A 575 7.58 15.39 25.45
C GLY A 575 7.94 14.73 26.77
N GLN A 576 7.30 15.10 27.90
CA GLN A 576 7.54 14.42 29.17
C GLN A 576 6.53 13.30 29.39
N ILE A 577 7.02 12.07 29.60
CA ILE A 577 6.21 10.89 29.90
C ILE A 577 6.20 10.70 31.42
N LYS A 578 5.07 10.99 32.05
CA LYS A 578 4.90 11.04 33.51
C LYS A 578 4.17 9.83 34.05
N THR A 579 3.26 9.26 33.27
CA THR A 579 2.36 8.21 33.74
C THR A 579 2.47 6.93 32.92
N ILE A 580 2.23 5.79 33.58
CA ILE A 580 2.08 4.50 32.90
C ILE A 580 0.91 4.59 31.89
N SER A 581 -0.17 5.27 32.26
CA SER A 581 -1.34 5.47 31.39
C SER A 581 -0.99 6.16 30.07
N TYR A 582 -0.23 7.25 30.12
CA TYR A 582 0.20 7.94 28.89
C TYR A 582 1.15 7.07 28.06
N LEU A 583 2.12 6.40 28.71
CA LEU A 583 3.03 5.48 28.02
C LEU A 583 2.27 4.38 27.28
N VAL A 584 1.26 3.79 27.92
CA VAL A 584 0.38 2.78 27.32
C VAL A 584 -0.35 3.34 26.10
N GLN A 585 -0.97 4.52 26.21
CA GLN A 585 -1.69 5.14 25.09
C GLN A 585 -0.75 5.43 23.90
N ALA A 586 0.41 6.02 24.16
CA ALA A 586 1.36 6.39 23.13
C ALA A 586 1.92 5.16 22.40
N VAL A 587 2.33 4.13 23.15
CA VAL A 587 2.86 2.89 22.56
C VAL A 587 1.77 2.11 21.83
N SER A 588 0.54 2.08 22.35
CA SER A 588 -0.60 1.47 21.64
C SER A 588 -0.91 2.19 20.32
N THR A 589 -0.77 3.53 20.29
CA THR A 589 -0.90 4.33 19.07
C THR A 589 0.14 3.96 18.02
N ILE A 590 1.41 3.79 18.42
CA ILE A 590 2.49 3.38 17.53
C ILE A 590 2.23 1.96 17.00
N ILE A 591 1.94 1.01 17.89
CA ILE A 591 1.70 -0.39 17.52
C ILE A 591 0.49 -0.53 16.61
N PHE A 592 -0.64 0.14 16.92
CA PHE A 592 -1.83 0.09 16.09
C PHE A 592 -1.56 0.69 14.71
N THR A 593 -0.86 1.84 14.64
CA THR A 593 -0.50 2.48 13.37
C THR A 593 0.38 1.58 12.49
N ALA A 594 1.39 0.95 13.10
CA ALA A 594 2.34 0.08 12.41
C ALA A 594 1.76 -1.29 11.98
N SER A 595 0.66 -1.72 12.60
CA SER A 595 0.02 -3.01 12.33
C SER A 595 -1.37 -2.83 11.72
N ALA A 596 -2.40 -2.72 12.56
CA ALA A 596 -3.81 -2.73 12.17
C ALA A 596 -4.20 -1.59 11.23
N GLN A 597 -3.73 -0.37 11.48
CA GLN A 597 -4.03 0.77 10.61
C GLN A 597 -3.44 0.57 9.22
N HIS A 598 -2.14 0.23 9.14
CA HIS A 598 -1.48 -0.08 7.89
C HIS A 598 -2.17 -1.23 7.17
N ALA A 599 -2.51 -2.32 7.86
CA ALA A 599 -3.23 -3.44 7.27
C ALA A 599 -4.58 -3.02 6.66
N ALA A 600 -5.34 -2.18 7.38
CA ALA A 600 -6.65 -1.70 6.97
C ALA A 600 -6.62 -0.75 5.75
N VAL A 601 -5.47 -0.18 5.38
CA VAL A 601 -5.33 0.71 4.21
C VAL A 601 -4.42 0.14 3.13
N ASN A 602 -3.52 -0.80 3.44
CA ASN A 602 -2.61 -1.40 2.47
C ASN A 602 -3.23 -2.61 1.75
N PHE A 603 -3.67 -3.62 2.49
CA PHE A 603 -4.15 -4.87 1.89
C PHE A 603 -5.44 -4.77 1.08
N PRO A 604 -6.37 -3.84 1.36
CA PRO A 604 -7.52 -3.61 0.48
C PRO A 604 -7.16 -3.14 -0.94
N GLN A 605 -5.94 -2.61 -1.16
CA GLN A 605 -5.52 -2.12 -2.49
C GLN A 605 -5.66 -3.21 -3.56
N LYS A 606 -5.33 -4.48 -3.23
CA LYS A 606 -5.49 -5.58 -4.19
C LYS A 606 -6.96 -5.93 -4.44
N GLU A 607 -7.79 -5.91 -3.41
CA GLU A 607 -9.19 -6.33 -3.52
C GLU A 607 -10.08 -5.28 -4.18
N PHE A 608 -9.65 -4.02 -4.17
CA PHE A 608 -10.40 -2.91 -4.74
C PHE A 608 -9.64 -2.22 -5.87
N MET A 609 -8.54 -1.58 -5.52
CA MET A 609 -7.87 -0.59 -6.36
C MET A 609 -7.16 -1.19 -7.58
N MET A 610 -6.92 -2.50 -7.67
CA MET A 610 -6.43 -3.09 -8.93
C MET A 610 -7.42 -2.92 -10.10
N TYR A 611 -8.72 -2.79 -9.84
CA TYR A 611 -9.72 -2.60 -10.88
C TYR A 611 -9.88 -1.12 -11.23
N SER A 612 -8.99 -0.61 -12.09
CA SER A 612 -8.93 0.80 -12.46
C SER A 612 -10.23 1.41 -13.02
N PRO A 613 -11.17 0.68 -13.66
CA PRO A 613 -12.47 1.27 -13.99
C PRO A 613 -13.27 1.71 -12.75
N GLY A 614 -13.16 0.99 -11.64
CA GLY A 614 -13.81 1.38 -10.39
C GLY A 614 -13.02 2.43 -9.62
N PHE A 615 -11.70 2.24 -9.57
CA PHE A 615 -10.81 2.97 -8.64
C PHE A 615 -9.58 3.50 -9.39
N PRO A 616 -9.75 4.46 -10.32
CA PRO A 616 -8.63 4.95 -11.11
C PRO A 616 -7.71 5.83 -10.28
N LEU A 617 -6.40 5.66 -10.41
CA LEU A 617 -5.43 6.57 -9.76
C LEU A 617 -5.30 7.92 -10.47
N ALA A 618 -5.74 8.01 -11.72
CA ALA A 618 -5.80 9.25 -12.49
C ALA A 618 -6.93 9.22 -13.52
N ARG A 619 -7.49 10.39 -13.82
CA ARG A 619 -8.42 10.60 -14.93
C ARG A 619 -7.71 11.24 -16.12
N TYR A 620 -8.03 10.81 -17.34
CA TYR A 620 -7.38 11.26 -18.58
C TYR A 620 -8.28 12.10 -19.49
N LEU A 621 -9.40 12.54 -18.95
CA LEU A 621 -10.35 13.48 -19.54
C LEU A 621 -10.71 14.54 -18.49
N PRO A 622 -10.90 15.82 -18.85
CA PRO A 622 -11.42 16.82 -17.93
C PRO A 622 -12.73 16.37 -17.25
N ALA A 623 -13.00 16.92 -16.07
CA ALA A 623 -14.30 16.75 -15.44
C ALA A 623 -15.38 17.51 -16.25
N PRO A 624 -16.62 16.99 -16.30
CA PRO A 624 -17.75 17.69 -16.92
C PRO A 624 -17.93 19.12 -16.39
N THR A 625 -18.28 20.07 -17.27
CA THR A 625 -18.52 21.47 -16.89
C THR A 625 -20.00 21.82 -16.75
N ASN A 626 -20.90 20.88 -16.99
CA ASN A 626 -22.32 20.96 -16.65
C ASN A 626 -22.91 19.55 -16.47
N THR A 627 -24.10 19.46 -15.88
CA THR A 627 -24.74 18.17 -15.52
C THR A 627 -25.32 17.40 -16.71
N GLN A 628 -25.37 17.99 -17.90
CA GLN A 628 -25.88 17.36 -19.13
C GLN A 628 -24.75 16.84 -20.03
N GLU A 629 -23.49 17.12 -19.70
CA GLU A 629 -22.34 16.58 -20.42
C GLU A 629 -22.20 15.08 -20.17
N THR A 630 -22.34 14.29 -21.23
CA THR A 630 -22.19 12.83 -21.22
C THR A 630 -20.77 12.38 -21.58
N GLN A 631 -19.78 13.27 -21.51
CA GLN A 631 -18.37 12.92 -21.76
C GLN A 631 -17.97 11.78 -20.83
N GLY A 632 -17.60 10.64 -21.43
CA GLY A 632 -17.91 9.34 -20.86
C GLY A 632 -17.09 8.95 -19.64
N PHE A 633 -17.70 8.14 -18.78
CA PHE A 633 -17.01 7.40 -17.72
C PHE A 633 -15.83 6.61 -18.29
N ILE A 634 -16.06 5.85 -19.37
CA ILE A 634 -15.04 5.00 -20.01
C ILE A 634 -13.95 5.82 -20.69
N GLU A 635 -14.30 6.95 -21.32
CA GLU A 635 -13.38 7.84 -22.02
C GLU A 635 -12.37 8.49 -21.08
N GLY A 636 -12.77 8.73 -19.82
CA GLY A 636 -11.90 9.29 -18.79
C GLY A 636 -10.96 8.30 -18.10
N LEU A 637 -11.11 7.00 -18.35
CA LEU A 637 -10.32 5.95 -17.68
C LEU A 637 -8.84 5.96 -18.07
N PRO A 638 -7.96 5.38 -17.23
CA PRO A 638 -6.55 5.22 -17.55
C PRO A 638 -6.30 4.44 -18.84
N PRO A 639 -5.33 4.85 -19.68
CA PRO A 639 -4.84 4.01 -20.76
C PRO A 639 -4.46 2.61 -20.27
N LEU A 640 -4.66 1.58 -21.10
CA LEU A 640 -4.49 0.19 -20.67
C LEU A 640 -3.11 -0.12 -20.10
N ASN A 641 -2.03 0.49 -20.62
CA ASN A 641 -0.71 0.30 -20.03
C ASN A 641 -0.63 0.85 -18.59
N LYS A 642 -1.32 1.95 -18.28
CA LYS A 642 -1.38 2.52 -16.94
C LYS A 642 -2.30 1.72 -16.01
N ALA A 643 -3.40 1.20 -16.53
CA ALA A 643 -4.22 0.23 -15.80
C ALA A 643 -3.42 -1.03 -15.44
N LEU A 644 -2.58 -1.54 -16.34
CA LEU A 644 -1.70 -2.68 -16.06
C LEU A 644 -0.60 -2.34 -15.04
N ASP A 645 0.03 -1.17 -15.16
CA ASP A 645 1.01 -0.67 -14.18
C ASP A 645 0.38 -0.57 -12.77
N GLN A 646 -0.88 -0.14 -12.69
CA GLN A 646 -1.67 -0.07 -11.45
C GLN A 646 -1.95 -1.48 -10.87
N ILE A 647 -2.41 -2.44 -11.69
CA ILE A 647 -2.58 -3.84 -11.25
C ILE A 647 -1.27 -4.38 -10.67
N ASN A 648 -0.18 -4.21 -11.41
CA ASN A 648 1.14 -4.74 -11.05
C ASN A 648 1.65 -4.18 -9.71
N THR A 649 1.49 -2.86 -9.52
CA THR A 649 1.92 -2.17 -8.30
C THR A 649 1.09 -2.59 -7.10
N LEU A 650 -0.23 -2.54 -7.22
CA LEU A 650 -1.13 -2.80 -6.09
C LEU A 650 -1.25 -4.30 -5.75
N TYR A 651 -0.99 -5.18 -6.73
CA TYR A 651 -0.84 -6.62 -6.45
C TYR A 651 0.37 -6.88 -5.57
N LEU A 652 1.52 -6.25 -5.84
CA LEU A 652 2.73 -6.41 -5.03
C LEU A 652 2.48 -5.91 -3.60
N LEU A 653 2.00 -4.66 -3.46
CA LEU A 653 1.79 -4.03 -2.16
C LEU A 653 0.73 -4.76 -1.32
N GLY A 654 -0.38 -5.20 -1.95
CA GLY A 654 -1.50 -5.83 -1.27
C GLY A 654 -1.38 -7.35 -1.04
N SER A 655 -0.28 -8.00 -1.47
CA SER A 655 -0.18 -9.49 -1.43
C SER A 655 0.95 -10.05 -0.58
N VAL A 656 1.85 -9.22 -0.04
CA VAL A 656 2.93 -9.71 0.83
C VAL A 656 2.52 -9.59 2.29
N TYR A 657 2.14 -10.71 2.90
CA TYR A 657 1.92 -10.81 4.34
C TYR A 657 3.15 -11.43 4.98
N TYR A 658 3.88 -10.64 5.75
CA TYR A 658 5.04 -11.08 6.53
C TYR A 658 4.87 -10.68 7.99
N THR A 659 5.20 -11.59 8.90
CA THR A 659 4.84 -11.55 10.33
C THR A 659 3.33 -11.56 10.58
N LYS A 660 2.93 -11.72 11.84
CA LYS A 660 1.53 -11.72 12.27
C LYS A 660 1.43 -11.04 13.63
N LEU A 661 0.48 -10.12 13.78
CA LEU A 661 0.24 -9.39 15.03
C LEU A 661 0.06 -10.36 16.21
N GLY A 662 0.83 -10.13 17.26
CA GLY A 662 0.84 -10.96 18.48
C GLY A 662 1.75 -12.18 18.40
N TYR A 663 2.50 -12.38 17.30
CA TYR A 663 3.45 -13.48 17.15
C TYR A 663 4.88 -12.93 17.12
N TYR A 664 5.43 -12.79 18.32
CA TYR A 664 6.80 -12.34 18.54
C TYR A 664 7.79 -13.50 18.39
N SER A 665 8.99 -13.23 17.89
CA SER A 665 10.09 -14.22 17.89
C SER A 665 10.54 -14.52 19.32
N GLU A 666 11.14 -15.70 19.53
CA GLU A 666 11.70 -16.08 20.84
C GLU A 666 12.76 -15.08 21.36
N SER A 667 13.44 -14.39 20.44
CA SER A 667 14.46 -13.38 20.73
C SER A 667 13.92 -11.97 20.90
N ALA A 668 12.62 -11.74 20.73
CA ALA A 668 12.01 -10.41 20.88
C ALA A 668 12.10 -9.87 22.32
N PHE A 669 12.12 -10.78 23.31
CA PHE A 669 12.17 -10.44 24.72
C PHE A 669 13.37 -11.12 25.40
N ILE A 670 14.08 -10.39 26.26
CA ILE A 670 15.23 -10.94 26.99
C ILE A 670 14.83 -12.07 27.94
N ASN A 671 13.66 -11.92 28.58
CA ASN A 671 13.08 -12.95 29.44
C ASN A 671 11.67 -13.29 28.95
N PRO A 672 11.54 -14.21 27.96
CA PRO A 672 10.24 -14.59 27.40
C PRO A 672 9.25 -15.06 28.47
N ASN A 673 9.74 -15.77 29.49
CA ASN A 673 8.91 -16.28 30.59
C ASN A 673 8.25 -15.16 31.41
N GLN A 674 8.89 -13.98 31.53
CA GLN A 674 8.34 -12.85 32.27
C GLN A 674 7.08 -12.29 31.59
N VAL A 675 7.04 -12.30 30.27
CA VAL A 675 5.96 -11.69 29.47
C VAL A 675 4.92 -12.71 29.01
N GLN A 676 5.22 -14.01 29.11
CA GLN A 676 4.43 -15.10 28.55
C GLN A 676 2.95 -15.04 28.93
N SER A 677 2.63 -14.82 30.21
CA SER A 677 1.22 -14.80 30.65
C SER A 677 0.42 -13.66 30.04
N ALA A 678 1.03 -12.48 29.88
CA ALA A 678 0.38 -11.34 29.24
C ALA A 678 0.28 -11.55 27.72
N LEU A 679 1.28 -12.19 27.11
CA LEU A 679 1.29 -12.50 25.69
C LEU A 679 0.23 -13.56 25.34
N ASP A 680 0.10 -14.61 26.15
CA ASP A 680 -0.94 -15.64 26.00
C ASP A 680 -2.34 -15.02 26.07
N LYS A 681 -2.54 -14.03 26.95
CA LYS A 681 -3.80 -13.28 27.05
C LYS A 681 -4.04 -12.46 25.78
N PHE A 682 -3.02 -11.77 25.26
CA PHE A 682 -3.13 -11.01 24.01
C PHE A 682 -3.51 -11.91 22.83
N GLN A 683 -2.81 -13.04 22.66
CA GLN A 683 -3.08 -13.99 21.58
C GLN A 683 -4.50 -14.59 21.69
N LYS A 684 -4.95 -14.97 22.88
CA LYS A 684 -6.33 -15.43 23.10
C LYS A 684 -7.37 -14.35 22.76
N ASN A 685 -7.10 -13.09 23.07
CA ASN A 685 -7.98 -11.99 22.69
C ASN A 685 -8.05 -11.85 21.17
N LEU A 686 -6.92 -11.97 20.45
CA LEU A 686 -6.90 -11.95 18.98
C LEU A 686 -7.68 -13.14 18.39
N ASP A 687 -7.57 -14.33 18.97
CA ASP A 687 -8.36 -15.49 18.53
C ASP A 687 -9.87 -15.24 18.70
N ALA A 688 -10.29 -14.71 19.85
CA ALA A 688 -11.70 -14.35 20.09
C ALA A 688 -12.21 -13.27 19.13
N ILE A 689 -11.37 -12.28 18.79
CA ILE A 689 -11.69 -11.25 17.80
C ILE A 689 -11.88 -11.86 16.41
N THR A 690 -11.09 -12.87 16.05
CA THR A 690 -11.25 -13.60 14.79
C THR A 690 -12.65 -14.23 14.71
N GLU A 691 -13.14 -14.83 15.79
CA GLU A 691 -14.48 -15.42 15.85
C GLU A 691 -15.57 -14.34 15.67
N GLU A 692 -15.44 -13.21 16.38
CA GLU A 692 -16.41 -12.11 16.34
C GLU A 692 -16.49 -11.46 14.95
N ILE A 693 -15.35 -11.13 14.33
CA ILE A 693 -15.31 -10.57 12.97
C ILE A 693 -15.90 -11.58 11.96
N THR A 694 -15.58 -12.87 12.09
CA THR A 694 -16.15 -13.91 11.22
C THR A 694 -17.67 -13.95 11.32
N GLN A 695 -18.22 -13.87 12.54
CA GLN A 695 -19.66 -13.81 12.75
C GLN A 695 -20.28 -12.54 12.14
N ARG A 696 -19.66 -11.37 12.34
CA ARG A 696 -20.12 -10.09 11.75
C ARG A 696 -20.11 -10.12 10.23
N ASN A 697 -19.11 -10.74 9.61
CA ASN A 697 -19.01 -10.90 8.15
C ASN A 697 -20.12 -11.75 7.53
N SER A 698 -20.84 -12.54 8.33
CA SER A 698 -22.03 -13.27 7.87
C SER A 698 -23.33 -12.46 7.97
N GLN A 699 -23.31 -11.27 8.58
CA GLN A 699 -24.51 -10.47 8.80
C GLN A 699 -24.94 -9.69 7.53
N PRO A 700 -26.24 -9.53 7.27
CA PRO A 700 -26.73 -8.87 6.05
C PRO A 700 -26.34 -7.40 5.90
N ASP A 701 -26.02 -6.70 7.00
CA ASP A 701 -25.59 -5.31 6.98
C ASP A 701 -24.13 -5.15 6.52
N ARG A 702 -23.33 -6.24 6.48
CA ARG A 702 -22.05 -6.28 5.79
C ARG A 702 -22.22 -6.67 4.32
N LEU A 703 -22.47 -5.66 3.48
CA LEU A 703 -22.68 -5.85 2.03
C LEU A 703 -21.50 -6.57 1.35
N ILE A 704 -20.29 -6.32 1.85
CA ILE A 704 -19.07 -7.06 1.52
C ILE A 704 -18.40 -7.40 2.85
N ALA A 705 -17.94 -8.65 2.99
CA ALA A 705 -17.18 -9.08 4.16
C ALA A 705 -15.93 -8.19 4.34
N TYR A 706 -15.72 -7.72 5.56
CA TYR A 706 -14.57 -6.90 5.91
C TYR A 706 -13.54 -7.78 6.61
N GLU A 707 -12.50 -8.16 5.87
CA GLU A 707 -11.51 -9.14 6.32
C GLU A 707 -10.14 -8.53 6.68
N PHE A 708 -9.96 -7.24 6.40
CA PHE A 708 -8.65 -6.58 6.49
C PHE A 708 -8.16 -6.36 7.92
N LEU A 709 -9.04 -6.53 8.90
CA LEU A 709 -8.73 -6.51 10.33
C LEU A 709 -8.93 -7.87 11.01
N LEU A 710 -9.05 -8.96 10.25
CA LEU A 710 -8.87 -10.29 10.82
C LEU A 710 -7.44 -10.39 11.36
N PRO A 711 -7.20 -10.77 12.63
CA PRO A 711 -5.85 -10.83 13.21
C PRO A 711 -4.82 -11.63 12.40
N ALA A 712 -5.25 -12.69 11.71
CA ALA A 712 -4.38 -13.46 10.80
C ALA A 712 -3.91 -12.72 9.54
N LYS A 713 -4.57 -11.61 9.19
CA LYS A 713 -4.27 -10.74 8.06
C LYS A 713 -3.66 -9.40 8.51
N ILE A 714 -3.23 -9.28 9.76
CA ILE A 714 -2.56 -8.08 10.29
C ILE A 714 -1.08 -8.43 10.55
N PRO A 715 -0.13 -7.92 9.76
CA PRO A 715 1.30 -7.96 10.08
C PRO A 715 1.63 -7.26 11.40
N GLN A 716 2.76 -7.63 12.01
CA GLN A 716 3.26 -7.02 13.23
C GLN A 716 3.78 -5.58 12.99
N SER A 717 4.28 -5.30 11.79
CA SER A 717 4.94 -4.05 11.37
C SER A 717 4.62 -3.66 9.92
N ILE A 718 5.05 -2.47 9.52
CA ILE A 718 5.05 -2.02 8.13
C ILE A 718 6.29 -2.59 7.43
N ASN A 719 6.08 -3.57 6.56
CA ASN A 719 7.15 -4.32 5.88
C ASN A 719 6.88 -4.58 4.39
N ILE A 720 5.85 -3.96 3.81
CA ILE A 720 5.55 -3.94 2.37
C ILE A 720 5.00 -2.57 1.98
#